data_AF-A0A9J7MSQ6-F1
#
_entry.id   AF-A0A9J7MSQ6-F1
#
_cell.length_a   1.000
_cell.length_b   1.000
_cell.length_c   1.000
_cell.angle_alpha   90.00
_cell.angle_beta   90.00
_cell.angle_gamma   90.00
#
_symmetry.space_group_name_H-M   'P 1'
#
loop_
_entity.id
_entity.type
_entity.pdbx_description
1 polymer ?
#
loop_
_entity_poly.entity_id
_entity_poly.type
_entity_poly.pdbx_seq_one_letter_code
_entity_poly.pdbx_strand_id
1 'polypeptide(L)'
;MASFLSELHYWTIRHNTAAPELDIGYHCYHDKGETASGDQPYYNEHQHYIESCDMIWTPRNKRPDKLRDTLKEFEELLTTNKCVLTKWKGRHHLQLFLSNACFVTMFVAAHSGDVERIIIDKSLQAKLSADTINDALVTDHYLVFAFPTLAKLALVQLSRKPGTGEVSRRPERVEKLSALDPKISYVDLPGPTGRRVERRLSMNTLQDMVIVWWPTASEEAWPWSPMSSEKDRANLVLLSYNGVKLELLCYIRTECEPISAHFSLNQPHRVYTVEKSSNVDGKPTVDSCIYECSKNKVQRVAVTTIPLKSPVVGQGRNPAEDKLVLSCEDRSLVLYDDHRRVTECTQAMFPAPFLSWHPSGCVFAISNHRGEIQILDMALGTINIQLLAEEPCSQLTLNTTRHFRNAAQLERLQWTPATAMSSSSDWTGDCYDSVLLMFDKGPLALLRFHLGVFSRGRLGAQELISEFLKSGQVDQGVDLLNALNWNTAGDTCLTCLNMIFHHLMKQKLNAEREAQLEMCLGSFYAPTRPLTEVIVLTYRDPISRLARRFFHHLLRYQRFEKAFLLAVDIGARDLFMDIHYLALDNGETALADVARKKAEEIELESVTTDQSNEGFEEGDINEELSEDQLDSMQNGHGAEGGEHKGRRYLSPAQRRMQKHRPEEQDNISQATDISDYPYPEEEGGLPPEMYTAALLEDPMSWPHDQENMAEGGSDEDEDDVDKTASTLEVIHFGLV
;
A
#
# COMPACT_ATOMS: atom_id res chain seq x y z
N MET A 1 -16.38 -14.03 -4.83
CA MET A 1 -14.99 -13.56 -4.69
C MET A 1 -15.00 -12.04 -4.68
N ALA A 2 -14.23 -11.42 -3.80
CA ALA A 2 -14.00 -9.99 -3.76
C ALA A 2 -13.52 -9.51 -5.12
N SER A 3 -14.08 -8.39 -5.58
CA SER A 3 -13.76 -7.84 -6.87
C SER A 3 -13.79 -6.33 -6.85
N PHE A 4 -12.81 -5.73 -7.51
CA PHE A 4 -12.82 -4.31 -7.76
C PHE A 4 -13.71 -4.01 -8.96
N LEU A 5 -14.88 -3.45 -8.68
CA LEU A 5 -15.69 -2.81 -9.71
C LEU A 5 -14.89 -1.64 -10.29
N SER A 6 -14.84 -1.56 -11.62
CA SER A 6 -13.99 -0.63 -12.34
C SER A 6 -14.60 -0.13 -13.65
N GLU A 7 -14.13 1.03 -14.06
CA GLU A 7 -14.42 1.69 -15.34
C GLU A 7 -13.10 2.00 -16.05
N LEU A 8 -13.08 1.91 -17.37
CA LEU A 8 -11.91 2.05 -18.20
C LEU A 8 -12.12 3.18 -19.22
N HIS A 9 -11.40 4.28 -19.02
CA HIS A 9 -11.50 5.50 -19.83
C HIS A 9 -10.31 5.62 -20.75
N TYR A 10 -10.50 5.43 -22.05
CA TYR A 10 -9.50 5.73 -23.07
C TYR A 10 -9.59 7.18 -23.49
N TRP A 11 -8.53 7.95 -23.27
CA TRP A 11 -8.45 9.35 -23.66
C TRP A 11 -8.03 9.47 -25.13
N THR A 12 -8.93 9.08 -26.03
CA THR A 12 -8.69 9.08 -27.48
C THR A 12 -9.94 9.34 -28.29
N ILE A 13 -9.78 10.01 -29.44
CA ILE A 13 -10.82 10.16 -30.47
C ILE A 13 -10.52 9.25 -31.68
N ARG A 14 -9.40 8.51 -31.68
CA ARG A 14 -9.03 7.63 -32.80
C ARG A 14 -9.88 6.37 -32.81
N HIS A 15 -10.34 5.98 -33.99
CA HIS A 15 -11.07 4.72 -34.21
C HIS A 15 -10.18 3.45 -34.13
N ASN A 16 -9.07 3.48 -33.38
CA ASN A 16 -8.24 2.30 -33.14
C ASN A 16 -8.78 1.48 -31.96
N THR A 17 -9.68 2.03 -31.16
CA THR A 17 -10.37 1.28 -30.12
C THR A 17 -11.64 0.63 -30.68
N ALA A 18 -11.96 -0.56 -30.17
CA ALA A 18 -13.18 -1.30 -30.44
C ALA A 18 -13.90 -1.48 -29.11
N ALA A 19 -15.15 -1.05 -29.01
CA ALA A 19 -15.97 -1.36 -27.83
C ALA A 19 -16.46 -2.81 -27.95
N PRO A 20 -16.12 -3.71 -27.02
CA PRO A 20 -16.79 -5.00 -26.92
C PRO A 20 -18.27 -4.75 -26.62
N GLU A 21 -19.17 -5.48 -27.28
CA GLU A 21 -20.63 -5.23 -27.29
C GLU A 21 -21.29 -5.19 -25.90
N LEU A 22 -20.66 -5.77 -24.86
CA LEU A 22 -21.24 -5.99 -23.53
C LEU A 22 -20.58 -5.16 -22.41
N ASP A 23 -19.47 -4.46 -22.70
CA ASP A 23 -18.68 -3.76 -21.68
C ASP A 23 -19.17 -2.31 -21.51
N ILE A 24 -20.11 -2.08 -20.60
CA ILE A 24 -20.68 -0.75 -20.30
C ILE A 24 -19.65 0.20 -19.69
N GLY A 25 -18.69 -0.33 -18.92
CA GLY A 25 -17.62 0.41 -18.24
C GLY A 25 -16.47 0.79 -19.15
N TYR A 26 -16.63 0.67 -20.46
CA TYR A 26 -15.66 1.11 -21.46
C TYR A 26 -16.06 2.49 -21.97
N HIS A 27 -15.14 3.46 -21.88
CA HIS A 27 -15.39 4.84 -22.31
C HIS A 27 -14.31 5.33 -23.26
N CYS A 28 -14.71 5.94 -24.38
CA CYS A 28 -13.82 6.63 -25.31
C CYS A 28 -14.52 7.83 -25.94
N TYR A 29 -13.75 8.74 -26.54
CA TYR A 29 -14.31 9.91 -27.21
C TYR A 29 -14.65 9.63 -28.67
N HIS A 30 -15.69 10.31 -29.16
CA HIS A 30 -16.18 10.21 -30.53
C HIS A 30 -16.08 11.56 -31.26
N ASP A 31 -15.81 11.54 -32.57
CA ASP A 31 -15.77 12.78 -33.35
C ASP A 31 -17.18 13.23 -33.74
N LYS A 32 -17.33 14.53 -34.00
CA LYS A 32 -18.61 15.14 -34.36
C LYS A 32 -19.06 14.63 -35.74
N GLY A 33 -20.20 13.96 -35.78
CA GLY A 33 -20.78 13.42 -37.01
C GLY A 33 -20.40 11.96 -37.28
N GLU A 34 -19.69 11.32 -36.36
CA GLU A 34 -19.55 9.86 -36.34
C GLU A 34 -20.93 9.23 -36.13
N THR A 35 -21.26 8.25 -36.97
CA THR A 35 -22.52 7.50 -36.92
C THR A 35 -22.20 6.05 -36.58
N ALA A 36 -23.18 5.36 -35.97
CA ALA A 36 -23.05 3.96 -35.62
C ALA A 36 -22.51 3.16 -36.82
N SER A 37 -21.37 2.50 -36.64
CA SER A 37 -20.93 1.48 -37.58
C SER A 37 -21.87 0.27 -37.47
N GLY A 38 -22.07 -0.49 -38.55
CA GLY A 38 -22.96 -1.66 -38.55
C GLY A 38 -22.64 -2.72 -37.48
N ASP A 39 -21.43 -2.65 -36.92
CA ASP A 39 -20.89 -3.53 -35.88
C ASP A 39 -21.17 -3.03 -34.44
N GLN A 40 -21.99 -1.97 -34.25
CA GLN A 40 -22.29 -1.40 -32.93
C GLN A 40 -23.80 -1.18 -32.74
N PRO A 41 -24.58 -2.25 -32.44
CA PRO A 41 -26.03 -2.16 -32.33
C PRO A 41 -26.51 -1.25 -31.18
N TYR A 42 -25.73 -1.13 -30.09
CA TYR A 42 -26.06 -0.34 -28.89
C TYR A 42 -25.43 1.07 -28.87
N TYR A 43 -24.97 1.58 -30.02
CA TYR A 43 -24.23 2.85 -30.07
C TYR A 43 -25.04 4.03 -29.48
N ASN A 44 -26.32 4.13 -29.80
CA ASN A 44 -27.15 5.25 -29.36
C ASN A 44 -27.50 5.15 -27.87
N GLU A 45 -27.76 3.94 -27.38
CA GLU A 45 -28.02 3.63 -25.99
C GLU A 45 -26.80 3.93 -25.13
N HIS A 46 -25.62 3.52 -25.60
CA HIS A 46 -24.35 3.80 -24.93
C HIS A 46 -24.04 5.30 -24.90
N GLN A 47 -24.29 6.02 -26.01
CA GLN A 47 -24.18 7.48 -26.02
C GLN A 47 -25.10 8.13 -24.99
N HIS A 48 -26.37 7.74 -24.96
CA HIS A 48 -27.34 8.27 -24.02
C HIS A 48 -26.94 7.97 -22.57
N TYR A 49 -26.41 6.77 -22.30
CA TYR A 49 -25.90 6.38 -20.99
C TYR A 49 -24.75 7.30 -20.54
N ILE A 50 -23.70 7.43 -21.36
CA ILE A 50 -22.53 8.29 -21.06
C ILE A 50 -22.97 9.73 -20.82
N GLU A 51 -23.84 10.27 -21.68
CA GLU A 51 -24.35 11.64 -21.52
C GLU A 51 -25.22 11.81 -20.26
N SER A 52 -25.96 10.78 -19.86
CA SER A 52 -26.76 10.79 -18.61
C SER A 52 -25.92 10.73 -17.33
N CYS A 53 -24.69 10.19 -17.44
CA CYS A 53 -23.70 10.13 -16.35
C CYS A 53 -22.83 11.39 -16.28
N ASP A 54 -23.19 12.46 -16.99
CA ASP A 54 -22.40 13.71 -17.13
C ASP A 54 -20.98 13.50 -17.68
N MET A 55 -20.76 12.41 -18.43
CA MET A 55 -19.47 12.11 -19.06
C MET A 55 -19.38 12.66 -20.49
N ILE A 56 -18.16 12.85 -20.99
CA ILE A 56 -17.92 13.42 -22.32
C ILE A 56 -17.98 12.33 -23.40
N TRP A 57 -19.03 12.34 -24.23
CA TRP A 57 -19.08 11.54 -25.47
C TRP A 57 -18.28 12.18 -26.61
N THR A 58 -18.62 13.43 -26.95
CA THR A 58 -17.95 14.22 -28.00
C THR A 58 -17.23 15.42 -27.38
N PRO A 59 -15.89 15.45 -27.37
CA PRO A 59 -15.11 16.56 -26.86
C PRO A 59 -15.49 17.89 -27.51
N ARG A 60 -15.74 18.91 -26.70
CA ARG A 60 -16.19 20.22 -27.18
C ARG A 60 -15.01 21.02 -27.73
N ASN A 61 -15.22 21.64 -28.88
CA ASN A 61 -14.23 22.54 -29.49
C ASN A 61 -14.59 24.03 -29.31
N LYS A 62 -14.88 24.43 -28.06
CA LYS A 62 -15.22 25.82 -27.71
C LYS A 62 -14.00 26.52 -27.11
N ARG A 63 -13.87 27.83 -27.38
CA ARG A 63 -12.87 28.67 -26.71
C ARG A 63 -13.18 28.73 -25.20
N PRO A 64 -12.16 28.77 -24.33
CA PRO A 64 -10.73 28.91 -24.63
C PRO A 64 -10.01 27.58 -24.96
N ASP A 65 -10.54 26.43 -24.54
CA ASP A 65 -9.76 25.20 -24.42
C ASP A 65 -9.62 24.38 -25.70
N LYS A 66 -10.65 24.38 -26.57
CA LYS A 66 -10.62 23.65 -27.84
C LYS A 66 -10.17 22.18 -27.71
N LEU A 67 -10.66 21.49 -26.68
CA LEU A 67 -10.20 20.16 -26.25
C LEU A 67 -10.07 19.15 -27.40
N ARG A 68 -11.04 19.13 -28.32
CA ARG A 68 -11.01 18.19 -29.45
C ARG A 68 -9.79 18.38 -30.36
N ASP A 69 -9.44 19.63 -30.67
CA ASP A 69 -8.30 19.92 -31.55
C ASP A 69 -6.97 19.66 -30.82
N THR A 70 -6.88 20.04 -29.53
CA THR A 70 -5.68 19.81 -28.72
C THR A 70 -5.46 18.33 -28.41
N LEU A 71 -6.52 17.53 -28.25
CA LEU A 71 -6.41 16.08 -28.11
C LEU A 71 -5.88 15.43 -29.39
N LYS A 72 -6.38 15.83 -30.57
CA LYS A 72 -5.84 15.34 -31.85
C LYS A 72 -4.36 15.68 -32.04
N GLU A 73 -3.97 16.92 -31.70
CA GLU A 73 -2.56 17.34 -31.71
C GLU A 73 -1.71 16.50 -30.74
N PHE A 74 -2.22 16.23 -29.54
CA PHE A 74 -1.53 15.40 -28.55
C PHE A 74 -1.34 13.95 -29.04
N GLU A 75 -2.36 13.34 -29.63
CA GLU A 75 -2.26 11.99 -30.18
C GLU A 75 -1.24 11.92 -31.34
N GLU A 76 -1.17 12.93 -32.21
CA GLU A 76 -0.14 13.03 -33.25
C GLU A 76 1.26 13.08 -32.63
N LEU A 77 1.44 13.89 -31.59
CA LEU A 77 2.71 13.97 -30.85
C LEU A 77 3.10 12.63 -30.23
N LEU A 78 2.17 11.88 -29.63
CA LEU A 78 2.42 10.54 -29.10
C LEU A 78 2.82 9.54 -30.18
N THR A 79 2.27 9.68 -31.39
CA THR A 79 2.59 8.76 -32.51
C THR A 79 4.05 8.86 -32.94
N THR A 80 4.62 10.06 -32.87
CA THR A 80 6.00 10.34 -33.30
C THR A 80 7.02 10.35 -32.17
N ASN A 81 6.59 10.54 -30.91
CA ASN A 81 7.49 10.74 -29.78
C ASN A 81 7.13 9.80 -28.63
N LYS A 82 8.16 9.25 -27.98
CA LYS A 82 7.96 8.46 -26.74
C LYS A 82 7.64 9.38 -25.58
N CYS A 83 6.78 8.95 -24.66
CA CYS A 83 6.64 9.65 -23.39
C CYS A 83 7.74 9.21 -22.43
N VAL A 84 8.56 10.16 -21.97
CA VAL A 84 9.74 9.88 -21.12
C VAL A 84 9.44 10.04 -19.63
N LEU A 85 8.54 10.95 -19.27
CA LEU A 85 8.16 11.20 -17.88
C LEU A 85 6.66 11.34 -17.77
N THR A 86 6.12 10.75 -16.70
CA THR A 86 4.76 10.98 -16.21
C THR A 86 4.78 11.38 -14.74
N LYS A 87 4.12 12.49 -14.43
CA LYS A 87 4.06 13.02 -13.08
C LYS A 87 2.67 13.54 -12.78
N TRP A 88 2.04 12.99 -11.75
CA TRP A 88 0.81 13.53 -11.19
C TRP A 88 1.13 14.68 -10.23
N LYS A 89 0.44 15.82 -10.40
CA LYS A 89 0.42 16.95 -9.48
C LYS A 89 -0.93 16.95 -8.73
N GLY A 90 -1.06 16.04 -7.78
CA GLY A 90 -2.37 15.63 -7.24
C GLY A 90 -3.12 14.72 -8.21
N ARG A 91 -4.38 14.39 -7.91
CA ARG A 91 -5.16 13.38 -8.66
C ARG A 91 -5.76 13.86 -9.98
N HIS A 92 -5.82 15.17 -10.22
CA HIS A 92 -6.52 15.75 -11.38
C HIS A 92 -5.59 16.45 -12.37
N HIS A 93 -4.28 16.43 -12.12
CA HIS A 93 -3.31 17.14 -12.97
C HIS A 93 -2.20 16.17 -13.36
N LEU A 94 -2.18 15.75 -14.61
CA LEU A 94 -1.15 14.88 -15.16
C LEU A 94 -0.18 15.71 -16.02
N GLN A 95 1.10 15.62 -15.71
CA GLN A 95 2.18 16.24 -16.45
C GLN A 95 2.99 15.17 -17.19
N LEU A 96 3.27 15.43 -18.46
CA LEU A 96 3.99 14.52 -19.35
C LEU A 96 5.13 15.28 -20.03
N PHE A 97 6.28 14.62 -20.17
CA PHE A 97 7.31 15.03 -21.12
C PHE A 97 7.43 14.00 -22.24
N LEU A 98 7.42 14.48 -23.48
CA LEU A 98 7.73 13.67 -24.65
C LEU A 98 9.21 13.74 -24.98
N SER A 99 9.71 12.75 -25.72
CA SER A 99 11.12 12.61 -26.07
C SER A 99 11.69 13.80 -26.84
N ASN A 100 10.85 14.60 -27.50
CA ASN A 100 11.26 15.84 -28.16
C ASN A 100 11.23 17.09 -27.23
N ALA A 101 11.16 16.88 -25.91
CA ALA A 101 11.00 17.94 -24.90
C ALA A 101 9.69 18.75 -25.00
N CYS A 102 8.65 18.21 -25.64
CA CYS A 102 7.30 18.75 -25.52
C CYS A 102 6.78 18.51 -24.10
N PHE A 103 6.31 19.57 -23.43
CA PHE A 103 5.65 19.46 -22.15
C PHE A 103 4.14 19.49 -22.33
N VAL A 104 3.45 18.49 -21.79
CA VAL A 104 1.99 18.39 -21.86
C VAL A 104 1.43 18.35 -20.45
N THR A 105 0.43 19.18 -20.17
CA THR A 105 -0.33 19.14 -18.92
C THR A 105 -1.78 18.82 -19.25
N MET A 106 -2.31 17.75 -18.67
CA MET A 106 -3.69 17.30 -18.81
C MET A 106 -4.44 17.53 -17.49
N PHE A 107 -5.64 18.05 -17.59
CA PHE A 107 -6.56 18.24 -16.47
C PHE A 107 -7.66 17.20 -16.58
N VAL A 108 -7.87 16.45 -15.50
CA VAL A 108 -8.79 15.31 -15.46
C VAL A 108 -9.93 15.62 -14.49
N ALA A 109 -11.16 15.51 -14.96
CA ALA A 109 -12.38 15.72 -14.20
C ALA A 109 -12.44 14.72 -13.03
N ALA A 110 -12.66 15.24 -11.82
CA ALA A 110 -12.74 14.40 -10.62
C ALA A 110 -13.91 13.42 -10.68
N HIS A 111 -15.09 13.87 -11.15
CA HIS A 111 -16.31 13.08 -11.15
C HIS A 111 -16.34 11.99 -12.23
N SER A 112 -15.92 12.29 -13.48
CA SER A 112 -16.01 11.36 -14.60
C SER A 112 -14.70 10.72 -15.03
N GLY A 113 -13.55 11.28 -14.66
CA GLY A 113 -12.24 10.82 -15.17
C GLY A 113 -11.95 11.29 -16.59
N ASP A 114 -12.79 12.17 -17.13
CA ASP A 114 -12.60 12.76 -18.45
C ASP A 114 -11.49 13.80 -18.49
N VAL A 115 -10.87 13.98 -19.65
CA VAL A 115 -9.96 15.09 -19.89
C VAL A 115 -10.76 16.36 -20.12
N GLU A 116 -10.59 17.36 -19.27
CA GLU A 116 -11.26 18.66 -19.41
C GLU A 116 -10.45 19.63 -20.28
N ARG A 117 -9.12 19.59 -20.13
CA ARG A 117 -8.19 20.53 -20.78
C ARG A 117 -6.84 19.87 -21.01
N ILE A 118 -6.24 20.17 -22.16
CA ILE A 118 -4.86 19.79 -22.49
C ILE A 118 -4.09 21.07 -22.84
N ILE A 119 -2.95 21.27 -22.17
CA ILE A 119 -2.01 22.36 -22.44
C ILE A 119 -0.74 21.74 -23.03
N ILE A 120 -0.47 22.07 -24.29
CA ILE A 120 0.75 21.66 -24.99
C ILE A 120 1.71 22.86 -25.01
N ASP A 121 2.93 22.66 -24.49
CA ASP A 121 4.01 23.64 -24.49
C ASP A 121 5.25 23.08 -25.19
N LYS A 122 5.57 23.68 -26.33
CA LYS A 122 6.72 23.34 -27.20
C LYS A 122 7.92 24.27 -26.98
N SER A 123 7.92 25.11 -25.94
CA SER A 123 8.91 26.19 -25.75
C SER A 123 10.33 25.71 -25.49
N LEU A 124 10.54 24.45 -25.09
CA LEU A 124 11.86 23.85 -24.90
C LEU A 124 12.33 23.05 -26.13
N GLN A 125 11.45 22.81 -27.10
CA GLN A 125 11.83 22.13 -28.34
C GLN A 125 12.90 22.93 -29.06
N ALA A 126 13.93 22.24 -29.57
CA ALA A 126 15.09 22.82 -30.26
C ALA A 126 15.93 23.83 -29.43
N LYS A 127 15.68 23.99 -28.12
CA LYS A 127 16.55 24.80 -27.21
C LYS A 127 17.57 23.96 -26.45
N LEU A 128 17.33 22.65 -26.36
CA LEU A 128 18.26 21.70 -25.74
C LEU A 128 19.40 21.36 -26.72
N SER A 129 20.51 20.87 -26.18
CA SER A 129 21.69 20.47 -26.96
C SER A 129 21.51 19.17 -27.76
N ALA A 130 20.41 18.45 -27.54
CA ALA A 130 20.00 17.29 -28.33
C ALA A 130 18.51 17.34 -28.63
N ASP A 131 18.13 16.75 -29.77
CA ASP A 131 16.74 16.69 -30.24
C ASP A 131 15.88 15.71 -29.44
N THR A 132 16.53 14.75 -28.75
CA THR A 132 15.85 13.71 -27.98
C THR A 132 16.36 13.65 -26.55
N ILE A 133 15.41 13.58 -25.61
CA ILE A 133 15.63 13.26 -24.20
C ILE A 133 15.19 11.83 -23.93
N ASN A 134 15.79 11.17 -22.93
CA ASN A 134 15.41 9.81 -22.52
C ASN A 134 14.74 9.76 -21.15
N ASP A 135 15.05 10.71 -20.26
CA ASP A 135 14.43 10.85 -18.94
C ASP A 135 14.42 12.33 -18.50
N ALA A 136 13.51 12.67 -17.58
CA ALA A 136 13.32 14.03 -17.09
C ALA A 136 12.92 14.07 -15.60
N LEU A 137 13.33 15.12 -14.90
CA LEU A 137 12.81 15.51 -13.59
C LEU A 137 12.11 16.86 -13.68
N VAL A 138 11.00 16.98 -12.95
CA VAL A 138 10.17 18.19 -12.95
C VAL A 138 9.91 18.63 -11.53
N THR A 139 10.27 19.87 -11.21
CA THR A 139 9.91 20.55 -9.95
C THR A 139 9.18 21.86 -10.25
N ASP A 140 8.75 22.57 -9.22
CA ASP A 140 8.16 23.90 -9.38
C ASP A 140 9.20 24.97 -9.72
N HIS A 141 10.50 24.69 -9.55
CA HIS A 141 11.59 25.66 -9.68
C HIS A 141 12.59 25.33 -10.80
N TYR A 142 12.74 24.05 -11.15
CA TYR A 142 13.69 23.62 -12.16
C TYR A 142 13.29 22.30 -12.80
N LEU A 143 13.87 22.03 -13.97
CA LEU A 143 13.77 20.77 -14.70
C LEU A 143 15.17 20.21 -14.92
N VAL A 144 15.29 18.89 -14.97
CA VAL A 144 16.55 18.22 -15.36
C VAL A 144 16.25 17.26 -16.49
N PHE A 145 17.04 17.30 -17.56
CA PHE A 145 16.92 16.38 -18.69
C PHE A 145 18.18 15.56 -18.86
N ALA A 146 17.98 14.25 -19.07
CA ALA A 146 19.02 13.33 -19.50
C ALA A 146 18.92 13.09 -21.01
N PHE A 147 20.08 12.81 -21.62
CA PHE A 147 20.19 12.56 -23.05
C PHE A 147 20.65 11.13 -23.33
N PRO A 148 20.11 10.49 -24.39
CA PRO A 148 20.46 9.12 -24.74
C PRO A 148 21.91 8.98 -25.22
N THR A 149 22.45 9.98 -25.92
CA THR A 149 23.80 9.90 -26.54
C THR A 149 24.80 10.90 -25.95
N LEU A 150 24.33 12.02 -25.39
CA LEU A 150 25.20 13.01 -24.76
C LEU A 150 25.44 12.66 -23.29
N ALA A 151 26.72 12.59 -22.89
CA ALA A 151 27.12 12.44 -21.49
C ALA A 151 27.01 13.79 -20.73
N LYS A 152 25.83 14.40 -20.79
CA LYS A 152 25.49 15.68 -20.14
C LYS A 152 24.09 15.61 -19.55
N LEU A 153 23.82 16.44 -18.56
CA LEU A 153 22.46 16.81 -18.20
C LEU A 153 22.20 18.27 -18.59
N ALA A 154 20.95 18.58 -18.93
CA ALA A 154 20.48 19.95 -19.00
C ALA A 154 19.69 20.29 -17.73
N LEU A 155 20.09 21.37 -17.05
CA LEU A 155 19.31 22.00 -15.99
C LEU A 155 18.57 23.19 -16.58
N VAL A 156 17.24 23.20 -16.47
CA VAL A 156 16.39 24.32 -16.87
C VAL A 156 15.81 24.98 -15.64
N GLN A 157 16.20 26.22 -15.38
CA GLN A 157 15.66 27.01 -14.28
C GLN A 157 14.42 27.75 -14.69
N LEU A 158 13.41 27.69 -13.84
CA LEU A 158 12.13 28.34 -14.04
C LEU A 158 12.08 29.58 -13.15
N SER A 159 12.08 30.76 -13.77
CA SER A 159 12.02 32.03 -13.06
C SER A 159 10.75 32.79 -13.43
N ARG A 160 9.99 33.23 -12.42
CA ARG A 160 8.81 34.06 -12.67
C ARG A 160 9.25 35.46 -13.10
N LYS A 161 8.64 36.00 -14.15
CA LYS A 161 8.94 37.34 -14.62
C LYS A 161 8.55 38.38 -13.56
N PRO A 162 9.45 39.26 -13.12
CA PRO A 162 9.10 40.34 -12.20
C PRO A 162 8.15 41.32 -12.91
N GLY A 163 6.87 41.35 -12.51
CA GLY A 163 5.84 42.21 -13.10
C GLY A 163 4.46 41.54 -13.27
N THR A 164 4.38 40.20 -13.27
CA THR A 164 3.11 39.50 -13.06
C THR A 164 2.86 39.43 -11.56
N GLY A 165 2.17 40.45 -11.03
CA GLY A 165 1.91 40.64 -9.60
C GLY A 165 1.27 39.41 -8.92
N GLU A 166 1.29 39.46 -7.59
CA GLU A 166 0.85 38.47 -6.59
C GLU A 166 -0.61 37.94 -6.70
N VAL A 167 -1.23 37.99 -7.88
CA VAL A 167 -2.62 37.62 -8.14
C VAL A 167 -2.67 36.37 -9.01
N SER A 168 -2.26 35.23 -8.46
CA SER A 168 -2.78 33.90 -8.83
C SER A 168 -2.41 32.87 -7.76
N ARG A 169 -2.83 33.10 -6.51
CA ARG A 169 -3.07 31.99 -5.55
C ARG A 169 -4.38 31.25 -5.87
N ARG A 170 -4.72 31.12 -7.15
CA ARG A 170 -5.82 30.26 -7.60
C ARG A 170 -5.19 29.01 -8.20
N PRO A 171 -5.44 27.81 -7.64
CA PRO A 171 -4.89 26.55 -8.14
C PRO A 171 -5.29 26.23 -9.60
N GLU A 172 -6.24 26.94 -10.18
CA GLU A 172 -6.82 26.69 -11.51
C GLU A 172 -6.00 27.20 -12.72
N ARG A 173 -4.99 28.06 -12.52
CA ARG A 173 -4.17 28.59 -13.62
C ARG A 173 -2.75 28.05 -13.58
N VAL A 174 -2.56 26.82 -14.06
CA VAL A 174 -1.22 26.30 -14.37
C VAL A 174 -0.64 27.14 -15.52
N GLU A 175 0.49 27.79 -15.26
CA GLU A 175 1.19 28.60 -16.26
C GLU A 175 1.97 27.70 -17.23
N LYS A 176 1.97 28.08 -18.52
CA LYS A 176 2.84 27.47 -19.53
C LYS A 176 4.31 27.72 -19.18
N LEU A 177 5.22 26.78 -19.51
CA LEU A 177 6.67 26.96 -19.33
C LEU A 177 7.20 28.21 -20.06
N SER A 178 6.58 28.55 -21.20
CA SER A 178 6.86 29.81 -21.91
C SER A 178 6.67 31.09 -21.07
N ALA A 179 5.91 31.05 -19.98
CA ALA A 179 5.76 32.17 -19.05
C ALA A 179 6.92 32.29 -18.04
N LEU A 180 7.69 31.21 -17.81
CA LEU A 180 8.66 31.06 -16.71
C LEU A 180 10.12 31.35 -17.09
N ASP A 181 10.35 32.15 -18.14
CA ASP A 181 11.67 32.57 -18.66
C ASP A 181 12.80 31.53 -18.44
N PRO A 182 12.72 30.38 -19.14
CA PRO A 182 13.57 29.22 -18.83
C PRO A 182 15.03 29.49 -19.16
N LYS A 183 15.92 29.34 -18.17
CA LYS A 183 17.39 29.44 -18.35
C LYS A 183 18.03 28.06 -18.34
N ILE A 184 18.77 27.74 -19.39
CA ILE A 184 19.36 26.41 -19.60
C ILE A 184 20.85 26.44 -19.28
N SER A 185 21.30 25.51 -18.45
CA SER A 185 22.71 25.25 -18.17
C SER A 185 22.99 23.75 -18.30
N TYR A 186 24.26 23.37 -18.42
CA TYR A 186 24.66 21.98 -18.64
C TYR A 186 25.71 21.54 -17.63
N VAL A 187 25.66 20.26 -17.24
CA VAL A 187 26.67 19.60 -16.42
C VAL A 187 27.15 18.34 -17.14
N ASP A 188 28.47 18.17 -17.21
CA ASP A 188 29.08 16.97 -17.79
C ASP A 188 28.98 15.78 -16.84
N LEU A 189 28.67 14.61 -17.40
CA LEU A 189 28.59 13.37 -16.66
C LEU A 189 29.84 12.50 -16.87
N PRO A 190 30.27 11.75 -15.85
CA PRO A 190 31.19 10.63 -16.03
C PRO A 190 30.50 9.47 -16.77
N GLY A 191 31.27 8.44 -17.13
CA GLY A 191 30.78 7.26 -17.83
C GLY A 191 31.09 7.21 -19.34
N PRO A 192 30.59 6.17 -20.03
CA PRO A 192 30.93 5.93 -21.42
C PRO A 192 30.41 7.04 -22.33
N THR A 193 31.28 7.50 -23.23
CA THR A 193 30.97 8.51 -24.27
C THR A 193 30.83 7.85 -25.64
N GLY A 194 30.03 8.45 -26.53
CA GLY A 194 29.87 7.97 -27.91
C GLY A 194 29.00 6.72 -28.08
N ARG A 195 28.44 6.16 -27.01
CA ARG A 195 27.43 5.08 -27.05
C ARG A 195 26.09 5.61 -26.55
N ARG A 196 24.99 5.01 -27.05
CA ARG A 196 23.66 5.26 -26.52
C ARG A 196 23.55 4.59 -25.14
N VAL A 197 23.22 5.37 -24.12
CA VAL A 197 23.07 4.94 -22.73
C VAL A 197 21.73 5.44 -22.21
N GLU A 198 20.92 4.52 -21.68
CA GLU A 198 19.64 4.87 -21.06
C GLU A 198 19.84 5.38 -19.63
N ARG A 199 20.32 6.63 -19.53
CA ARG A 199 20.44 7.37 -18.27
C ARG A 199 19.05 7.62 -17.66
N ARG A 200 18.88 7.26 -16.40
CA ARG A 200 17.68 7.46 -15.60
C ARG A 200 17.97 8.38 -14.43
N LEU A 201 16.96 9.16 -14.04
CA LEU A 201 17.05 10.20 -13.03
C LEU A 201 16.20 9.86 -11.81
N SER A 202 16.70 10.19 -10.63
CA SER A 202 15.90 10.21 -9.41
C SER A 202 16.33 11.38 -8.54
N MET A 203 15.38 11.93 -7.79
CA MET A 203 15.57 13.13 -6.96
C MET A 203 15.09 12.83 -5.55
N ASN A 204 15.77 13.38 -4.55
CA ASN A 204 15.35 13.21 -3.18
C ASN A 204 14.13 14.07 -2.81
N THR A 205 13.55 13.79 -1.64
CA THR A 205 12.36 14.50 -1.14
C THR A 205 12.59 15.98 -0.86
N LEU A 206 13.84 16.39 -0.56
CA LEU A 206 14.23 17.79 -0.38
C LEU A 206 14.48 18.54 -1.70
N GLN A 207 14.50 17.83 -2.84
CA GLN A 207 14.73 18.38 -4.18
C GLN A 207 16.07 19.12 -4.34
N ASP A 208 17.08 18.75 -3.55
CA ASP A 208 18.42 19.34 -3.55
C ASP A 208 19.51 18.35 -4.01
N MET A 209 19.17 17.06 -4.16
CA MET A 209 20.05 16.03 -4.69
C MET A 209 19.39 15.24 -5.82
N VAL A 210 20.19 14.93 -6.84
CA VAL A 210 19.79 14.15 -8.01
C VAL A 210 20.80 13.03 -8.22
N ILE A 211 20.31 11.81 -8.42
CA ILE A 211 21.12 10.71 -8.94
C ILE A 211 20.84 10.52 -10.42
N VAL A 212 21.90 10.20 -11.15
CA VAL A 212 21.82 9.68 -12.52
C VAL A 212 22.41 8.29 -12.52
N TRP A 213 21.70 7.33 -13.08
CA TRP A 213 22.20 5.96 -13.15
C TRP A 213 21.85 5.31 -14.48
N TRP A 214 22.55 4.23 -14.82
CA TRP A 214 22.28 3.42 -16.00
C TRP A 214 22.72 1.97 -15.78
N PRO A 215 22.11 1.00 -16.48
CA PRO A 215 22.60 -0.37 -16.48
C PRO A 215 24.04 -0.45 -17.01
N THR A 216 24.87 -1.29 -16.39
CA THR A 216 26.24 -1.51 -16.85
C THR A 216 26.22 -2.33 -18.14
N ALA A 217 26.97 -1.92 -19.16
CA ALA A 217 27.16 -2.79 -20.32
C ALA A 217 27.93 -4.05 -19.86
N SER A 218 27.48 -5.23 -20.27
CA SER A 218 28.21 -6.50 -20.11
C SER A 218 29.70 -6.27 -20.37
N GLU A 219 30.56 -6.79 -19.48
CA GLU A 219 32.01 -6.64 -19.55
C GLU A 219 32.63 -7.42 -20.72
N GLU A 220 32.27 -7.10 -21.96
CA GLU A 220 33.14 -7.36 -23.10
C GLU A 220 34.25 -6.29 -23.13
N ALA A 221 35.01 -6.21 -22.05
CA ALA A 221 36.32 -5.59 -22.07
C ALA A 221 37.24 -6.55 -22.81
N TRP A 222 37.40 -6.33 -24.12
CA TRP A 222 38.35 -7.09 -24.91
C TRP A 222 39.75 -6.98 -24.27
N PRO A 223 40.57 -8.05 -24.27
CA PRO A 223 41.88 -8.10 -23.59
C PRO A 223 42.84 -6.98 -23.98
N TRP A 224 42.62 -6.35 -25.14
CA TRP A 224 43.41 -5.27 -25.71
C TRP A 224 42.81 -3.87 -25.53
N SER A 225 41.65 -3.73 -24.87
CA SER A 225 41.09 -2.41 -24.56
C SER A 225 41.84 -1.80 -23.36
N PRO A 226 42.26 -0.52 -23.43
CA PRO A 226 42.86 0.16 -22.27
C PRO A 226 41.93 0.03 -21.07
N MET A 227 42.51 -0.20 -19.87
CA MET A 227 41.74 -0.21 -18.63
C MET A 227 41.00 1.14 -18.52
N SER A 228 39.68 1.11 -18.77
CA SER A 228 38.82 2.28 -18.64
C SER A 228 38.98 2.88 -17.24
N SER A 229 39.08 4.21 -17.15
CA SER A 229 39.25 4.88 -15.86
C SER A 229 38.03 4.61 -14.96
N GLU A 230 38.18 4.72 -13.63
CA GLU A 230 37.03 4.59 -12.71
C GLU A 230 35.88 5.53 -13.11
N LYS A 231 36.22 6.72 -13.61
CA LYS A 231 35.29 7.69 -14.17
C LYS A 231 34.52 7.15 -15.38
N ASP A 232 35.15 6.40 -16.26
CA ASP A 232 34.50 5.82 -17.44
C ASP A 232 33.64 4.59 -17.09
N ARG A 233 33.96 3.92 -15.98
CA ARG A 233 33.25 2.74 -15.47
C ARG A 233 32.07 3.06 -14.55
N ALA A 234 31.94 4.32 -14.13
CA ALA A 234 30.84 4.76 -13.29
C ALA A 234 29.48 4.44 -13.94
N ASN A 235 28.51 4.12 -13.11
CA ASN A 235 27.14 3.87 -13.54
C ASN A 235 26.08 4.44 -12.58
N LEU A 236 26.52 5.07 -11.49
CA LEU A 236 25.69 5.86 -10.58
C LEU A 236 26.43 7.15 -10.20
N VAL A 237 25.77 8.28 -10.39
CA VAL A 237 26.33 9.63 -10.25
C VAL A 237 25.44 10.44 -9.33
N LEU A 238 26.03 11.07 -8.31
CA LEU A 238 25.33 11.96 -7.38
C LEU A 238 25.65 13.41 -7.70
N LEU A 239 24.61 14.23 -7.84
CA LEU A 239 24.69 15.67 -8.05
C LEU A 239 23.91 16.43 -6.98
N SER A 240 24.40 17.62 -6.62
CA SER A 240 23.69 18.57 -5.77
C SER A 240 23.16 19.73 -6.60
N TYR A 241 21.96 20.18 -6.26
CA TYR A 241 21.37 21.41 -6.78
C TYR A 241 21.48 22.52 -5.74
N ASN A 242 22.21 23.59 -6.08
CA ASN A 242 22.43 24.72 -5.17
C ASN A 242 21.52 25.94 -5.47
N GLY A 243 20.42 25.74 -6.20
CA GLY A 243 19.54 26.81 -6.66
C GLY A 243 19.96 27.45 -7.99
N VAL A 244 21.25 27.41 -8.35
CA VAL A 244 21.77 28.05 -9.58
C VAL A 244 22.31 27.04 -10.60
N LYS A 245 22.88 25.93 -10.13
CA LYS A 245 23.52 24.92 -10.99
C LYS A 245 23.44 23.54 -10.35
N LEU A 246 23.68 22.52 -11.18
CA LEU A 246 23.98 21.17 -10.73
C LEU A 246 25.49 21.03 -10.57
N GLU A 247 25.93 20.58 -9.39
CA GLU A 247 27.31 20.28 -9.08
C GLU A 247 27.48 18.77 -8.92
N LEU A 248 28.42 18.18 -9.64
CA LEU A 248 28.79 16.78 -9.48
C LEU A 248 29.46 16.60 -8.10
N LEU A 249 28.86 15.78 -7.23
CA LEU A 249 29.39 15.50 -5.90
C LEU A 249 30.33 14.29 -5.93
N CYS A 250 29.84 13.16 -6.42
CA CYS A 250 30.64 11.95 -6.58
C CYS A 250 30.01 11.00 -7.61
N TYR A 251 30.72 9.95 -7.96
CA TYR A 251 30.27 8.89 -8.83
C TYR A 251 30.83 7.57 -8.32
N ILE A 252 30.09 6.50 -8.53
CA ILE A 252 30.50 5.14 -8.17
C ILE A 252 30.19 4.19 -9.33
N ARG A 253 30.80 3.02 -9.23
CA ARG A 253 30.38 1.83 -9.96
C ARG A 253 29.66 0.93 -8.96
N THR A 254 28.41 0.56 -9.23
CA THR A 254 27.70 -0.47 -8.45
C THR A 254 28.38 -1.83 -8.64
N GLU A 255 28.26 -2.70 -7.65
CA GLU A 255 28.90 -4.02 -7.71
C GLU A 255 28.21 -4.93 -8.73
N CYS A 256 26.88 -4.90 -8.75
CA CYS A 256 26.04 -5.67 -9.65
C CYS A 256 25.32 -4.73 -10.65
N GLU A 257 24.68 -5.28 -11.69
CA GLU A 257 24.00 -4.47 -12.71
C GLU A 257 22.68 -3.88 -12.16
N PRO A 258 22.50 -2.55 -12.08
CA PRO A 258 21.30 -1.97 -11.49
C PRO A 258 20.09 -2.09 -12.44
N ILE A 259 18.98 -2.59 -11.90
CA ILE A 259 17.64 -2.66 -12.52
C ILE A 259 16.83 -1.41 -12.19
N SER A 260 16.99 -0.91 -10.97
CA SER A 260 16.41 0.33 -10.48
C SER A 260 17.34 0.99 -9.48
N ALA A 261 17.33 2.32 -9.47
CA ALA A 261 17.93 3.13 -8.41
C ALA A 261 17.06 4.37 -8.18
N HIS A 262 16.68 4.62 -6.94
CA HIS A 262 15.88 5.78 -6.57
C HIS A 262 16.18 6.25 -5.15
N PHE A 263 16.01 7.54 -4.89
CA PHE A 263 16.02 8.03 -3.52
C PHE A 263 14.88 7.42 -2.70
N SER A 264 15.12 7.32 -1.40
CA SER A 264 14.11 6.92 -0.44
C SER A 264 13.03 7.99 -0.32
N LEU A 265 11.78 7.56 -0.23
CA LEU A 265 10.61 8.38 0.05
C LEU A 265 10.59 8.88 1.49
N ASN A 266 11.21 8.13 2.40
CA ASN A 266 11.19 8.41 3.83
C ASN A 266 12.49 9.07 4.33
N GLN A 267 13.60 8.91 3.60
CA GLN A 267 14.92 9.40 4.00
C GLN A 267 15.68 10.08 2.83
N PRO A 268 15.88 11.42 2.86
CA PRO A 268 16.36 12.18 1.70
C PRO A 268 17.80 11.90 1.26
N HIS A 269 18.57 11.20 2.08
CA HIS A 269 19.98 10.88 1.82
C HIS A 269 20.24 9.38 1.65
N ARG A 270 19.17 8.58 1.54
CA ARG A 270 19.28 7.16 1.19
C ARG A 270 18.83 6.91 -0.24
N VAL A 271 19.56 6.03 -0.90
CA VAL A 271 19.24 5.54 -2.25
C VAL A 271 19.05 4.03 -2.16
N TYR A 272 17.90 3.56 -2.62
CA TYR A 272 17.64 2.15 -2.82
C TYR A 272 18.02 1.75 -4.23
N THR A 273 18.61 0.58 -4.35
CA THR A 273 18.90 -0.05 -5.64
C THR A 273 18.44 -1.50 -5.63
N VAL A 274 18.05 -1.98 -6.80
CA VAL A 274 17.82 -3.40 -7.06
C VAL A 274 18.80 -3.80 -8.15
N GLU A 275 19.74 -4.69 -7.84
CA GLU A 275 20.84 -5.06 -8.73
C GLU A 275 20.76 -6.55 -9.11
N LYS A 276 21.01 -6.91 -10.38
CA LYS A 276 21.06 -8.30 -10.85
C LYS A 276 22.37 -8.93 -10.39
N SER A 277 22.26 -9.97 -9.57
CA SER A 277 23.38 -10.76 -9.10
C SER A 277 23.23 -12.22 -9.54
N SER A 278 24.28 -13.01 -9.34
CA SER A 278 24.25 -14.45 -9.57
C SER A 278 25.05 -15.16 -8.50
N ASN A 279 24.51 -16.25 -7.96
CA ASN A 279 25.25 -17.08 -7.01
C ASN A 279 26.42 -17.82 -7.69
N VAL A 280 27.29 -18.43 -6.88
CA VAL A 280 28.44 -19.24 -7.33
C VAL A 280 28.02 -20.35 -8.30
N ASP A 281 26.82 -20.91 -8.11
CA ASP A 281 26.24 -21.95 -8.97
C ASP A 281 25.59 -21.40 -10.27
N GLY A 282 25.67 -20.09 -10.52
CA GLY A 282 25.05 -19.43 -11.67
C GLY A 282 23.52 -19.25 -11.56
N LYS A 283 22.92 -19.57 -10.41
CA LYS A 283 21.48 -19.32 -10.16
C LYS A 283 21.20 -17.82 -10.06
N PRO A 284 20.09 -17.32 -10.64
CA PRO A 284 19.77 -15.91 -10.62
C PRO A 284 19.44 -15.45 -9.20
N THR A 285 20.03 -14.33 -8.81
CA THR A 285 19.74 -13.66 -7.54
C THR A 285 19.54 -12.16 -7.78
N VAL A 286 18.94 -11.49 -6.82
CA VAL A 286 18.79 -10.03 -6.85
C VAL A 286 19.27 -9.45 -5.54
N ASP A 287 20.11 -8.44 -5.62
CA ASP A 287 20.59 -7.70 -4.46
C ASP A 287 19.76 -6.43 -4.27
N SER A 288 19.04 -6.35 -3.16
CA SER A 288 18.41 -5.12 -2.68
C SER A 288 19.42 -4.36 -1.83
N CYS A 289 20.03 -3.32 -2.39
CA CYS A 289 21.07 -2.55 -1.69
C CYS A 289 20.59 -1.17 -1.22
N ILE A 290 21.11 -0.73 -0.08
CA ILE A 290 20.92 0.61 0.48
C ILE A 290 22.24 1.36 0.40
N TYR A 291 22.23 2.53 -0.22
CA TYR A 291 23.34 3.44 -0.28
C TYR A 291 23.04 4.71 0.54
N GLU A 292 23.99 5.13 1.36
CA GLU A 292 23.95 6.43 2.03
C GLU A 292 24.76 7.46 1.25
N CYS A 293 24.10 8.59 1.00
CA CYS A 293 24.63 9.71 0.24
C CYS A 293 25.03 10.83 1.21
N SER A 294 26.31 11.17 1.20
CA SER A 294 26.85 12.36 1.84
C SER A 294 27.34 13.33 0.76
N LYS A 295 27.72 14.56 1.16
CA LYS A 295 28.21 15.58 0.21
C LYS A 295 29.35 15.10 -0.68
N ASN A 296 30.21 14.20 -0.20
CA ASN A 296 31.42 13.78 -0.93
C ASN A 296 31.53 12.28 -1.17
N LYS A 297 30.56 11.47 -0.69
CA LYS A 297 30.67 10.01 -0.74
C LYS A 297 29.29 9.39 -0.85
N VAL A 298 29.18 8.41 -1.74
CA VAL A 298 28.10 7.42 -1.77
C VAL A 298 28.69 6.11 -1.30
N GLN A 299 28.09 5.50 -0.28
CA GLN A 299 28.57 4.24 0.28
C GLN A 299 27.41 3.26 0.41
N ARG A 300 27.63 2.01 -0.04
CA ARG A 300 26.70 0.91 0.22
C ARG A 300 26.77 0.53 1.70
N VAL A 301 25.66 0.63 2.41
CA VAL A 301 25.57 0.37 3.85
C VAL A 301 24.85 -0.94 4.19
N ALA A 302 23.99 -1.43 3.30
CA ALA A 302 23.28 -2.70 3.47
C ALA A 302 23.03 -3.37 2.13
N VAL A 303 23.02 -4.71 2.16
CA VAL A 303 22.68 -5.57 1.03
C VAL A 303 21.82 -6.72 1.54
N THR A 304 20.71 -6.97 0.88
CA THR A 304 19.92 -8.19 1.05
C THR A 304 19.85 -8.94 -0.28
N THR A 305 20.43 -10.13 -0.33
CA THR A 305 20.39 -10.99 -1.53
C THR A 305 19.16 -11.90 -1.48
N ILE A 306 18.33 -11.81 -2.51
CA ILE A 306 17.08 -12.57 -2.64
C ILE A 306 17.28 -13.63 -3.74
N PRO A 307 17.18 -14.93 -3.40
CA PRO A 307 17.32 -16.00 -4.38
C PRO A 307 16.10 -16.09 -5.29
N LEU A 308 16.30 -16.27 -6.59
CA LEU A 308 15.23 -16.41 -7.58
C LEU A 308 15.31 -17.75 -8.33
N LYS A 309 14.16 -18.20 -8.83
CA LYS A 309 14.06 -19.38 -9.71
C LYS A 309 14.31 -19.03 -11.19
N SER A 310 14.04 -17.79 -11.56
CA SER A 310 14.09 -17.28 -12.94
C SER A 310 14.58 -15.82 -12.95
N PRO A 311 15.13 -15.31 -14.05
CA PRO A 311 15.55 -13.92 -14.15
C PRO A 311 14.40 -12.94 -13.88
N VAL A 312 14.74 -11.83 -13.23
CA VAL A 312 13.81 -10.74 -12.91
C VAL A 312 13.53 -9.87 -14.14
N VAL A 313 12.25 -9.58 -14.38
CA VAL A 313 11.75 -8.70 -15.45
C VAL A 313 11.10 -7.41 -14.94
N GLY A 314 10.61 -7.42 -13.70
CA GLY A 314 9.91 -6.29 -13.10
C GLY A 314 10.19 -6.19 -11.61
N GLN A 315 10.06 -4.99 -11.05
CA GLN A 315 10.23 -4.76 -9.62
C GLN A 315 9.34 -3.61 -9.14
N GLY A 316 9.01 -3.61 -7.86
CA GLY A 316 8.54 -2.40 -7.20
C GLY A 316 8.56 -2.50 -5.68
N ARG A 317 8.93 -1.39 -5.05
CA ARG A 317 8.96 -1.21 -3.61
C ARG A 317 7.72 -0.47 -3.14
N ASN A 318 7.15 -0.87 -2.02
CA ASN A 318 5.97 -0.23 -1.46
C ASN A 318 6.30 1.16 -0.88
N PRO A 319 5.30 2.04 -0.64
CA PRO A 319 5.54 3.39 -0.11
C PRO A 319 6.18 3.45 1.28
N ALA A 320 5.94 2.45 2.14
CA ALA A 320 6.57 2.34 3.45
C ALA A 320 8.05 1.87 3.37
N GLU A 321 8.49 1.43 2.19
CA GLU A 321 9.83 0.97 1.85
C GLU A 321 10.31 -0.31 2.57
N ASP A 322 9.39 -1.02 3.22
CA ASP A 322 9.63 -2.27 3.95
C ASP A 322 9.28 -3.53 3.14
N LYS A 323 8.68 -3.42 1.96
CA LYS A 323 8.37 -4.55 1.08
C LYS A 323 8.86 -4.33 -0.35
N LEU A 324 9.51 -5.34 -0.92
CA LEU A 324 10.00 -5.37 -2.31
C LEU A 324 9.39 -6.54 -3.07
N VAL A 325 8.68 -6.25 -4.17
CA VAL A 325 8.18 -7.27 -5.10
C VAL A 325 9.09 -7.35 -6.31
N LEU A 326 9.43 -8.58 -6.70
CA LEU A 326 10.18 -8.95 -7.89
C LEU A 326 9.30 -9.85 -8.76
N SER A 327 9.22 -9.55 -10.05
CA SER A 327 8.48 -10.33 -11.04
C SER A 327 9.49 -10.99 -11.99
N CYS A 328 9.33 -12.28 -12.24
CA CYS A 328 10.29 -13.07 -13.03
C CYS A 328 9.71 -13.57 -14.36
N GLU A 329 10.58 -13.99 -15.27
CA GLU A 329 10.21 -14.49 -16.60
C GLU A 329 9.27 -15.71 -16.56
N ASP A 330 9.42 -16.58 -15.56
CA ASP A 330 8.59 -17.78 -15.34
C ASP A 330 7.21 -17.49 -14.71
N ARG A 331 6.85 -16.20 -14.56
CA ARG A 331 5.65 -15.68 -13.89
C ARG A 331 5.67 -15.78 -12.37
N SER A 332 6.79 -16.16 -11.76
CA SER A 332 6.89 -16.07 -10.30
C SER A 332 6.92 -14.61 -9.84
N LEU A 333 6.12 -14.32 -8.82
CA LEU A 333 6.18 -13.08 -8.04
C LEU A 333 6.83 -13.42 -6.71
N VAL A 334 7.90 -12.72 -6.36
CA VAL A 334 8.65 -12.90 -5.13
C VAL A 334 8.54 -11.62 -4.32
N LEU A 335 7.94 -11.70 -3.13
CA LEU A 335 7.82 -10.61 -2.18
C LEU A 335 8.84 -10.82 -1.07
N TYR A 336 9.79 -9.89 -0.93
CA TYR A 336 10.63 -9.81 0.24
C TYR A 336 10.07 -8.79 1.22
N ASP A 337 9.76 -9.25 2.44
CA ASP A 337 9.30 -8.45 3.56
C ASP A 337 10.47 -8.17 4.50
N ASP A 338 10.94 -6.92 4.54
CA ASP A 338 12.07 -6.52 5.38
C ASP A 338 11.73 -6.48 6.87
N HIS A 339 10.45 -6.22 7.20
CA HIS A 339 9.98 -6.24 8.58
C HIS A 339 10.00 -7.67 9.11
N ARG A 340 9.36 -8.61 8.41
CA ARG A 340 9.28 -10.03 8.83
C ARG A 340 10.55 -10.84 8.50
N ARG A 341 11.42 -10.34 7.62
CA ARG A 341 12.57 -11.07 7.02
C ARG A 341 12.20 -12.39 6.37
N VAL A 342 11.03 -12.42 5.75
CA VAL A 342 10.55 -13.57 5.00
C VAL A 342 10.49 -13.24 3.52
N THR A 343 10.63 -14.29 2.70
CA THR A 343 10.41 -14.20 1.26
C THR A 343 9.22 -15.09 0.92
N GLU A 344 8.17 -14.48 0.40
CA GLU A 344 6.95 -15.16 -0.04
C GLU A 344 6.94 -15.21 -1.57
N CYS A 345 6.33 -16.26 -2.13
CA CYS A 345 6.27 -16.43 -3.57
C CYS A 345 4.88 -16.89 -4.01
N THR A 346 4.36 -16.27 -5.06
CA THR A 346 3.14 -16.69 -5.75
C THR A 346 3.38 -16.72 -7.26
N GLN A 347 2.38 -17.13 -8.03
CA GLN A 347 2.44 -17.16 -9.49
C GLN A 347 1.46 -16.16 -10.10
N ALA A 348 1.99 -15.22 -10.90
CA ALA A 348 1.18 -14.33 -11.73
C ALA A 348 0.56 -15.09 -12.91
N MET A 349 -0.47 -14.49 -13.51
CA MET A 349 -1.09 -15.04 -14.71
C MET A 349 -0.20 -14.92 -15.95
N PHE A 350 0.72 -13.94 -15.95
CA PHE A 350 1.63 -13.62 -17.05
C PHE A 350 2.95 -13.02 -16.52
N PRO A 351 4.04 -13.00 -17.31
CA PRO A 351 5.28 -12.31 -16.92
C PRO A 351 5.04 -10.81 -16.90
N ALA A 352 5.29 -10.16 -15.75
CA ALA A 352 4.85 -8.80 -15.51
C ALA A 352 6.03 -7.83 -15.30
N PRO A 353 6.58 -7.21 -16.37
CA PRO A 353 7.64 -6.21 -16.26
C PRO A 353 7.17 -4.89 -15.64
N PHE A 354 5.88 -4.57 -15.73
CA PHE A 354 5.32 -3.35 -15.14
C PHE A 354 4.70 -3.66 -13.80
N LEU A 355 5.09 -2.91 -12.78
CA LEU A 355 4.57 -2.99 -11.43
C LEU A 355 4.39 -1.59 -10.87
N SER A 356 3.24 -1.33 -10.26
CA SER A 356 2.99 -0.08 -9.54
C SER A 356 2.25 -0.37 -8.24
N TRP A 357 2.81 0.09 -7.14
CA TRP A 357 2.13 0.10 -5.84
C TRP A 357 1.10 1.21 -5.77
N HIS A 358 -0.04 0.92 -5.16
CA HIS A 358 -0.99 1.95 -4.75
C HIS A 358 -0.38 2.79 -3.61
N PRO A 359 -0.65 4.10 -3.52
CA PRO A 359 -0.08 4.97 -2.49
C PRO A 359 -0.38 4.55 -1.03
N SER A 360 -1.45 3.78 -0.78
CA SER A 360 -1.72 3.21 0.56
C SER A 360 -0.77 2.07 0.94
N GLY A 361 -0.03 1.51 -0.03
CA GLY A 361 0.82 0.34 0.16
C GLY A 361 0.06 -0.98 0.35
N CYS A 362 -1.27 -0.99 0.33
CA CYS A 362 -2.08 -2.19 0.58
C CYS A 362 -2.30 -3.09 -0.65
N VAL A 363 -2.21 -2.51 -1.84
CA VAL A 363 -2.34 -3.24 -3.11
C VAL A 363 -1.30 -2.76 -4.11
N PHE A 364 -1.03 -3.58 -5.11
CA PHE A 364 -0.25 -3.22 -6.28
C PHE A 364 -0.86 -3.83 -7.54
N ALA A 365 -0.62 -3.15 -8.65
CA ALA A 365 -1.02 -3.59 -9.97
C ALA A 365 0.22 -4.09 -10.72
N ILE A 366 0.05 -5.18 -11.45
CA ILE A 366 1.07 -5.71 -12.37
C ILE A 366 0.50 -5.81 -13.77
N SER A 367 1.36 -5.64 -14.78
CA SER A 367 0.95 -5.74 -16.17
C SER A 367 2.07 -6.21 -17.10
N ASN A 368 1.67 -6.77 -18.24
CA ASN A 368 2.57 -7.12 -19.33
C ASN A 368 2.50 -6.14 -20.51
N HIS A 369 3.40 -6.30 -21.48
CA HIS A 369 3.40 -5.49 -22.69
C HIS A 369 2.12 -5.61 -23.53
N ARG A 370 1.29 -6.65 -23.34
CA ARG A 370 0.00 -6.79 -24.03
C ARG A 370 -1.13 -6.02 -23.34
N GLY A 371 -0.86 -5.39 -22.19
CA GLY A 371 -1.89 -4.69 -21.43
C GLY A 371 -2.87 -5.63 -20.73
N GLU A 372 -2.44 -6.83 -20.36
CA GLU A 372 -3.11 -7.66 -19.35
C GLU A 372 -2.73 -7.13 -17.97
N ILE A 373 -3.71 -6.92 -17.09
CA ILE A 373 -3.54 -6.28 -15.78
C ILE A 373 -4.08 -7.22 -14.71
N GLN A 374 -3.32 -7.41 -13.64
CA GLN A 374 -3.69 -8.17 -12.45
C GLN A 374 -3.47 -7.30 -11.22
N ILE A 375 -4.38 -7.37 -10.24
CA ILE A 375 -4.27 -6.65 -8.96
C ILE A 375 -4.00 -7.66 -7.84
N LEU A 376 -3.04 -7.34 -6.98
CA LEU A 376 -2.71 -8.13 -5.81
C LEU A 376 -2.69 -7.25 -4.56
N ASP A 377 -3.01 -7.83 -3.41
CA ASP A 377 -2.77 -7.21 -2.11
C ASP A 377 -1.32 -7.39 -1.63
N MET A 378 -0.97 -6.77 -0.50
CA MET A 378 0.36 -6.86 0.08
C MET A 378 0.73 -8.24 0.65
N ALA A 379 -0.24 -9.17 0.76
CA ALA A 379 -0.05 -10.57 1.16
C ALA A 379 0.02 -11.51 -0.07
N LEU A 380 0.15 -10.95 -1.28
CA LEU A 380 0.15 -11.67 -2.56
C LEU A 380 -1.18 -12.35 -2.91
N GLY A 381 -2.28 -12.01 -2.24
CA GLY A 381 -3.63 -12.40 -2.61
C GLY A 381 -4.07 -11.71 -3.89
N THR A 382 -4.56 -12.46 -4.88
CA THR A 382 -5.09 -11.87 -6.12
C THR A 382 -6.51 -11.37 -5.90
N ILE A 383 -6.76 -10.12 -6.30
CA ILE A 383 -8.07 -9.49 -6.24
C ILE A 383 -8.66 -9.45 -7.65
N ASN A 384 -9.91 -9.91 -7.80
CA ASN A 384 -10.54 -9.89 -9.11
C ASN A 384 -10.85 -8.45 -9.55
N ILE A 385 -10.84 -8.23 -10.86
CA ILE A 385 -11.25 -6.99 -11.51
C ILE A 385 -12.58 -7.28 -12.20
N GLN A 386 -13.55 -6.40 -12.03
CA GLN A 386 -14.83 -6.45 -12.72
C GLN A 386 -15.04 -5.11 -13.42
N LEU A 387 -15.10 -5.11 -14.75
CA LEU A 387 -15.59 -3.94 -15.47
C LEU A 387 -17.11 -3.83 -15.26
N LEU A 388 -17.61 -2.60 -15.22
CA LEU A 388 -19.06 -2.37 -15.30
C LEU A 388 -19.57 -2.99 -16.61
N ALA A 389 -20.58 -3.86 -16.50
CA ALA A 389 -21.14 -4.60 -17.63
C ALA A 389 -22.59 -4.98 -17.31
N GLU A 390 -23.39 -5.26 -18.33
CA GLU A 390 -24.78 -5.73 -18.15
C GLU A 390 -24.82 -7.07 -17.40
N GLU A 391 -23.89 -7.96 -17.76
CA GLU A 391 -23.64 -9.22 -17.06
C GLU A 391 -22.32 -9.14 -16.29
N PRO A 392 -22.37 -8.96 -14.95
CA PRO A 392 -21.17 -8.89 -14.12
C PRO A 392 -20.27 -10.13 -14.26
N CYS A 393 -19.07 -9.93 -14.78
CA CYS A 393 -18.06 -10.98 -14.88
C CYS A 393 -16.78 -10.55 -14.15
N SER A 394 -16.57 -11.12 -12.97
CA SER A 394 -15.38 -10.93 -12.16
C SER A 394 -14.23 -11.77 -12.70
N GLN A 395 -13.08 -11.16 -12.99
CA GLN A 395 -11.95 -11.82 -13.64
C GLN A 395 -10.65 -11.59 -12.87
N LEU A 396 -9.76 -12.59 -12.83
CA LEU A 396 -8.43 -12.46 -12.22
C LEU A 396 -7.51 -11.48 -12.98
N THR A 397 -7.80 -11.27 -14.27
CA THR A 397 -7.05 -10.36 -15.13
C THR A 397 -7.98 -9.53 -16.00
N LEU A 398 -7.74 -8.22 -16.04
CA LEU A 398 -8.32 -7.34 -17.05
C LEU A 398 -7.44 -7.39 -18.30
N ASN A 399 -8.03 -7.74 -19.44
CA ASN A 399 -7.30 -7.81 -20.70
C ASN A 399 -7.69 -6.61 -21.56
N THR A 400 -6.78 -5.66 -21.79
CA THR A 400 -7.10 -4.46 -22.56
C THR A 400 -7.09 -4.68 -24.08
N THR A 401 -6.47 -5.76 -24.58
CA THR A 401 -6.32 -6.02 -26.04
C THR A 401 -7.65 -6.14 -26.76
N ARG A 402 -8.69 -6.65 -26.09
CA ARG A 402 -10.07 -6.74 -26.61
C ARG A 402 -10.68 -5.38 -26.94
N HIS A 403 -10.14 -4.29 -26.39
CA HIS A 403 -10.60 -2.94 -26.68
C HIS A 403 -9.85 -2.27 -27.84
N PHE A 404 -8.92 -2.95 -28.51
CA PHE A 404 -8.15 -2.40 -29.62
C PHE A 404 -8.33 -3.19 -30.90
N ARG A 405 -8.49 -2.49 -32.02
CA ARG A 405 -8.52 -3.10 -33.37
C ARG A 405 -7.15 -3.60 -33.81
N ASN A 406 -6.10 -2.89 -33.40
CA ASN A 406 -4.71 -3.26 -33.63
C ASN A 406 -3.99 -3.51 -32.31
N ALA A 407 -3.00 -4.40 -32.30
CA ALA A 407 -2.22 -4.68 -31.11
C ALA A 407 -1.60 -3.39 -30.52
N ALA A 408 -2.01 -3.03 -29.31
CA ALA A 408 -1.44 -1.95 -28.53
C ALA A 408 -0.46 -2.53 -27.51
N GLN A 409 0.68 -1.87 -27.31
CA GLN A 409 1.68 -2.29 -26.34
C GLN A 409 1.65 -1.37 -25.13
N LEU A 410 1.47 -1.92 -23.93
CA LEU A 410 1.57 -1.13 -22.71
C LEU A 410 3.05 -0.83 -22.41
N GLU A 411 3.35 0.41 -22.11
CA GLU A 411 4.71 0.91 -21.78
C GLU A 411 4.79 1.38 -20.32
N ARG A 412 3.66 1.76 -19.70
CA ARG A 412 3.65 2.23 -18.32
C ARG A 412 2.32 1.93 -17.63
N LEU A 413 2.45 1.58 -16.35
CA LEU A 413 1.41 1.40 -15.36
C LEU A 413 1.73 2.30 -14.17
N GLN A 414 0.83 3.19 -13.77
CA GLN A 414 1.10 4.10 -12.65
C GLN A 414 -0.18 4.46 -11.88
N TRP A 415 -0.23 4.17 -10.59
CA TRP A 415 -1.31 4.64 -9.72
C TRP A 415 -1.32 6.17 -9.60
N THR A 416 -2.52 6.74 -9.49
CA THR A 416 -2.71 8.14 -9.07
C THR A 416 -2.20 8.32 -7.64
N PRO A 417 -1.61 9.48 -7.29
CA PRO A 417 -1.09 9.74 -5.95
C PRO A 417 -2.21 9.80 -4.90
N ALA A 418 -1.83 9.66 -3.62
CA ALA A 418 -2.75 9.83 -2.50
C ALA A 418 -3.30 11.26 -2.44
N THR A 419 -4.57 11.40 -2.05
CA THR A 419 -5.15 12.70 -1.68
C THR A 419 -4.62 13.12 -0.32
N ALA A 420 -3.94 14.27 -0.25
CA ALA A 420 -3.76 14.95 1.03
C ALA A 420 -5.14 15.30 1.57
N MET A 421 -5.43 14.99 2.83
CA MET A 421 -6.73 15.32 3.46
C MET A 421 -7.04 16.81 3.26
N SER A 422 -7.88 17.13 2.28
CA SER A 422 -8.39 18.48 2.13
C SER A 422 -9.41 18.69 3.24
N SER A 423 -9.18 19.69 4.08
CA SER A 423 -10.18 20.21 5.02
C SER A 423 -11.30 20.99 4.32
N SER A 424 -11.27 21.10 2.98
CA SER A 424 -12.33 21.77 2.23
C SER A 424 -13.59 20.91 2.19
N SER A 425 -14.71 21.54 2.50
CA SER A 425 -16.05 20.98 2.44
C SER A 425 -16.58 20.82 1.00
N ASP A 426 -15.74 20.45 0.03
CA ASP A 426 -16.19 20.16 -1.34
C ASP A 426 -16.34 18.63 -1.46
N TRP A 427 -17.58 18.18 -1.26
CA TRP A 427 -17.92 16.84 -0.77
C TRP A 427 -17.99 15.70 -1.80
N THR A 428 -17.66 15.87 -3.08
CA THR A 428 -18.16 14.91 -4.11
C THR A 428 -17.21 14.49 -5.23
N GLY A 429 -15.97 14.97 -5.30
CA GLY A 429 -15.12 14.73 -6.49
C GLY A 429 -14.02 13.68 -6.33
N ASP A 430 -13.29 13.70 -5.21
CA ASP A 430 -11.96 13.08 -5.13
C ASP A 430 -11.95 11.76 -4.33
N CYS A 431 -12.82 10.83 -4.71
CA CYS A 431 -13.06 9.59 -3.95
C CYS A 431 -12.70 8.30 -4.70
N TYR A 432 -12.09 8.41 -5.89
CA TYR A 432 -11.77 7.26 -6.71
C TYR A 432 -10.27 7.07 -6.79
N ASP A 433 -9.84 5.83 -6.59
CA ASP A 433 -8.47 5.43 -6.89
C ASP A 433 -8.39 4.98 -8.35
N SER A 434 -7.28 5.31 -9.02
CA SER A 434 -7.15 5.06 -10.45
C SER A 434 -5.72 4.70 -10.84
N VAL A 435 -5.59 3.99 -11.95
CA VAL A 435 -4.33 3.60 -12.56
C VAL A 435 -4.27 4.21 -13.96
N LEU A 436 -3.23 4.99 -14.20
CA LEU A 436 -2.85 5.45 -15.53
C LEU A 436 -2.23 4.29 -16.30
N LEU A 437 -2.78 4.04 -17.48
CA LEU A 437 -2.27 3.12 -18.49
C LEU A 437 -1.74 3.94 -19.65
N MET A 438 -0.54 3.60 -20.12
CA MET A 438 0.04 4.25 -21.28
C MET A 438 0.48 3.24 -22.31
N PHE A 439 -0.07 3.37 -23.50
CA PHE A 439 0.28 2.53 -24.62
C PHE A 439 1.33 3.21 -25.51
N ASP A 440 2.24 2.43 -26.10
CA ASP A 440 3.18 2.92 -27.10
C ASP A 440 2.41 3.59 -28.23
N LYS A 441 2.84 4.80 -28.59
CA LYS A 441 2.18 5.68 -29.58
C LYS A 441 0.74 6.08 -29.24
N GLY A 442 0.35 5.89 -27.98
CA GLY A 442 -0.99 6.17 -27.47
C GLY A 442 -2.00 5.05 -27.75
N PRO A 443 -3.20 5.14 -27.16
CA PRO A 443 -3.68 6.25 -26.33
C PRO A 443 -3.18 6.20 -24.89
N LEU A 444 -3.52 7.22 -24.10
CA LEU A 444 -3.52 7.11 -22.64
C LEU A 444 -4.89 6.57 -22.20
N ALA A 445 -4.91 5.82 -21.10
CA ALA A 445 -6.15 5.40 -20.49
C ALA A 445 -6.09 5.49 -18.96
N LEU A 446 -7.25 5.58 -18.33
CA LEU A 446 -7.43 5.59 -16.89
C LEU A 446 -8.32 4.41 -16.50
N LEU A 447 -7.78 3.48 -15.71
CA LEU A 447 -8.56 2.43 -15.06
C LEU A 447 -8.97 2.94 -13.67
N ARG A 448 -10.26 3.13 -13.45
CA ARG A 448 -10.84 3.73 -12.25
C ARG A 448 -11.51 2.67 -11.40
N PHE A 449 -11.36 2.74 -10.08
CA PHE A 449 -11.95 1.78 -9.14
C PHE A 449 -13.02 2.43 -8.26
N HIS A 450 -14.15 1.74 -8.08
CA HIS A 450 -15.25 2.21 -7.23
C HIS A 450 -15.11 1.78 -5.76
N LEU A 451 -14.22 0.83 -5.46
CA LEU A 451 -13.95 0.47 -4.07
C LEU A 451 -13.24 1.62 -3.36
N GLY A 452 -13.68 1.95 -2.15
CA GLY A 452 -13.16 3.09 -1.38
C GLY A 452 -13.88 4.42 -1.63
N VAL A 453 -14.87 4.48 -2.53
CA VAL A 453 -15.66 5.70 -2.77
C VAL A 453 -16.36 6.19 -1.51
N PHE A 454 -17.01 5.30 -0.75
CA PHE A 454 -17.68 5.65 0.51
C PHE A 454 -16.69 6.07 1.62
N SER A 455 -15.45 5.59 1.56
CA SER A 455 -14.35 6.01 2.44
C SER A 455 -13.53 7.18 1.88
N ARG A 456 -14.02 7.82 0.81
CA ARG A 456 -13.43 8.99 0.15
C ARG A 456 -12.07 8.71 -0.48
N GLY A 457 -11.97 7.64 -1.27
CA GLY A 457 -10.78 7.28 -2.04
C GLY A 457 -9.67 6.75 -1.15
N ARG A 458 -10.04 6.00 -0.12
CA ARG A 458 -9.12 5.26 0.73
C ARG A 458 -9.22 3.79 0.33
N LEU A 459 -8.47 3.36 -0.67
CA LEU A 459 -8.24 1.94 -0.91
C LEU A 459 -7.17 1.42 0.07
N GLY A 460 -7.54 1.27 1.34
CA GLY A 460 -6.68 0.81 2.43
C GLY A 460 -7.06 -0.59 2.95
N ALA A 461 -6.33 -1.07 3.96
CA ALA A 461 -6.56 -2.39 4.54
C ALA A 461 -7.99 -2.59 5.09
N GLN A 462 -8.59 -1.54 5.66
CA GLN A 462 -9.95 -1.59 6.21
C GLN A 462 -10.98 -1.86 5.12
N GLU A 463 -10.88 -1.18 3.98
CA GLU A 463 -11.79 -1.34 2.85
C GLU A 463 -11.62 -2.71 2.19
N LEU A 464 -10.40 -3.19 2.04
CA LEU A 464 -10.11 -4.52 1.50
C LEU A 464 -10.69 -5.61 2.40
N ILE A 465 -10.43 -5.56 3.70
CA ILE A 465 -10.97 -6.52 4.66
C ILE A 465 -12.50 -6.46 4.67
N SER A 466 -13.09 -5.27 4.62
CA SER A 466 -14.55 -5.15 4.49
C SER A 466 -15.07 -5.91 3.26
N GLU A 467 -14.38 -5.81 2.13
CA GLU A 467 -14.77 -6.47 0.88
C GLU A 467 -14.55 -8.00 0.91
N PHE A 468 -13.43 -8.46 1.49
CA PHE A 468 -13.18 -9.87 1.73
C PHE A 468 -14.24 -10.49 2.65
N LEU A 469 -14.61 -9.83 3.74
CA LEU A 469 -15.64 -10.31 4.66
C LEU A 469 -17.03 -10.35 4.00
N LYS A 470 -17.39 -9.36 3.17
CA LYS A 470 -18.67 -9.36 2.42
C LYS A 470 -18.74 -10.50 1.41
N SER A 471 -17.61 -10.85 0.81
CA SER A 471 -17.51 -11.91 -0.20
C SER A 471 -17.25 -13.30 0.39
N GLY A 472 -17.18 -13.42 1.72
CA GLY A 472 -16.95 -14.67 2.44
C GLY A 472 -15.50 -15.18 2.41
N GLN A 473 -14.55 -14.37 1.94
CA GLN A 473 -13.13 -14.73 1.84
C GLN A 473 -12.37 -14.33 3.10
N VAL A 474 -12.73 -14.93 4.23
CA VAL A 474 -12.16 -14.52 5.52
C VAL A 474 -10.64 -14.75 5.57
N ASP A 475 -10.14 -15.87 5.03
CA ASP A 475 -8.71 -16.19 5.01
C ASP A 475 -7.87 -15.08 4.36
N GLN A 476 -8.31 -14.54 3.21
CA GLN A 476 -7.62 -13.42 2.55
C GLN A 476 -7.58 -12.17 3.45
N GLY A 477 -8.62 -11.94 4.26
CA GLY A 477 -8.63 -10.88 5.25
C GLY A 477 -7.65 -11.11 6.39
N VAL A 478 -7.50 -12.36 6.85
CA VAL A 478 -6.54 -12.74 7.90
C VAL A 478 -5.11 -12.64 7.38
N ASP A 479 -4.84 -13.13 6.17
CA ASP A 479 -3.54 -13.03 5.52
C ASP A 479 -3.12 -11.56 5.35
N LEU A 480 -4.04 -10.70 4.91
CA LEU A 480 -3.81 -9.27 4.81
C LEU A 480 -3.50 -8.64 6.18
N LEU A 481 -4.23 -9.02 7.25
CA LEU A 481 -3.93 -8.56 8.61
C LEU A 481 -2.52 -8.98 9.06
N ASN A 482 -2.13 -10.22 8.79
CA ASN A 482 -0.81 -10.75 9.14
C ASN A 482 0.34 -10.12 8.33
N ALA A 483 0.04 -9.62 7.12
CA ALA A 483 1.00 -8.87 6.31
C ALA A 483 1.21 -7.42 6.78
N LEU A 484 0.29 -6.87 7.60
CA LEU A 484 0.42 -5.53 8.17
C LEU A 484 1.48 -5.48 9.27
N ASN A 485 2.06 -4.30 9.44
CA ASN A 485 3.07 -4.04 10.45
C ASN A 485 2.47 -3.27 11.64
N TRP A 486 2.27 -3.95 12.76
CA TRP A 486 1.80 -3.37 14.02
C TRP A 486 2.66 -2.19 14.51
N ASN A 487 3.97 -2.21 14.26
CA ASN A 487 4.86 -1.13 14.72
C ASN A 487 4.66 0.19 13.97
N THR A 488 4.17 0.15 12.74
CA THR A 488 3.94 1.35 11.93
C THR A 488 2.47 1.70 11.76
N ALA A 489 1.57 0.71 11.90
CA ALA A 489 0.15 0.83 11.58
C ALA A 489 -0.78 0.25 12.66
N GLY A 490 -0.43 0.36 13.95
CA GLY A 490 -1.16 -0.23 15.07
C GLY A 490 -2.67 0.02 15.07
N ASP A 491 -3.13 1.26 14.87
CA ASP A 491 -4.56 1.59 14.83
C ASP A 491 -5.30 0.90 13.66
N THR A 492 -4.62 0.80 12.52
CA THR A 492 -5.16 0.10 11.35
C THR A 492 -5.26 -1.39 11.64
N CYS A 493 -4.23 -1.99 12.23
CA CYS A 493 -4.20 -3.41 12.60
C CYS A 493 -5.32 -3.73 13.61
N LEU A 494 -5.47 -2.93 14.67
CA LEU A 494 -6.54 -3.13 15.67
C LEU A 494 -7.94 -3.01 15.04
N THR A 495 -8.15 -2.04 14.14
CA THR A 495 -9.44 -1.87 13.47
C THR A 495 -9.75 -3.08 12.58
N CYS A 496 -8.77 -3.51 11.79
CA CYS A 496 -8.88 -4.67 10.90
C CYS A 496 -9.15 -5.97 11.69
N LEU A 497 -8.40 -6.20 12.76
CA LEU A 497 -8.59 -7.32 13.68
C LEU A 497 -10.01 -7.31 14.26
N ASN A 498 -10.50 -6.17 14.74
CA ASN A 498 -11.87 -6.06 15.27
C ASN A 498 -12.93 -6.39 14.21
N MET A 499 -12.75 -5.94 12.95
CA MET A 499 -13.69 -6.21 11.86
C MET A 499 -13.81 -7.71 11.58
N ILE A 500 -12.68 -8.40 11.45
CA ILE A 500 -12.65 -9.85 11.21
C ILE A 500 -13.22 -10.59 12.41
N PHE A 501 -12.73 -10.27 13.61
CA PHE A 501 -13.15 -10.92 14.85
C PHE A 501 -14.65 -10.78 15.11
N HIS A 502 -15.22 -9.58 14.93
CA HIS A 502 -16.67 -9.36 15.11
C HIS A 502 -17.50 -10.03 14.02
N HIS A 503 -16.97 -10.18 12.80
CA HIS A 503 -17.64 -10.91 11.73
C HIS A 503 -17.73 -12.41 12.05
N LEU A 504 -16.62 -13.00 12.51
CA LEU A 504 -16.53 -14.42 12.88
C LEU A 504 -17.36 -14.77 14.10
N MET A 505 -17.31 -13.96 15.16
CA MET A 505 -18.05 -14.19 16.41
C MET A 505 -19.59 -14.14 16.27
N LYS A 506 -20.10 -13.58 15.17
CA LYS A 506 -21.55 -13.60 14.85
C LYS A 506 -22.01 -14.91 14.22
N GLN A 507 -21.08 -15.75 13.78
CA GLN A 507 -21.36 -17.01 13.12
C GLN A 507 -21.23 -18.17 14.11
N LYS A 508 -21.70 -19.36 13.72
CA LYS A 508 -21.52 -20.57 14.54
C LYS A 508 -20.05 -20.99 14.53
N LEU A 509 -19.51 -21.42 15.66
CA LEU A 509 -18.13 -21.90 15.71
C LEU A 509 -17.99 -23.20 14.92
N ASN A 510 -16.93 -23.30 14.13
CA ASN A 510 -16.44 -24.52 13.48
C ASN A 510 -14.90 -24.49 13.50
N ALA A 511 -14.24 -25.60 13.13
CA ALA A 511 -12.78 -25.69 13.16
C ALA A 511 -12.07 -24.62 12.30
N GLU A 512 -12.65 -24.27 11.14
CA GLU A 512 -12.10 -23.24 10.26
C GLU A 512 -12.14 -21.84 10.90
N ARG A 513 -13.29 -21.44 11.46
CA ARG A 513 -13.47 -20.14 12.12
C ARG A 513 -12.65 -20.05 13.41
N GLU A 514 -12.50 -21.17 14.11
CA GLU A 514 -11.62 -21.30 15.27
C GLU A 514 -10.17 -20.97 14.87
N ALA A 515 -9.65 -21.64 13.82
CA ALA A 515 -8.31 -21.35 13.29
C ALA A 515 -8.17 -19.90 12.79
N GLN A 516 -9.17 -19.36 12.10
CA GLN A 516 -9.17 -17.95 11.65
C GLN A 516 -9.11 -16.97 12.84
N LEU A 517 -9.85 -17.22 13.92
CA LEU A 517 -9.81 -16.41 15.14
C LEU A 517 -8.46 -16.50 15.86
N GLU A 518 -7.88 -17.70 15.93
CA GLU A 518 -6.54 -17.93 16.47
C GLU A 518 -5.48 -17.17 15.66
N MET A 519 -5.49 -17.29 14.34
CA MET A 519 -4.57 -16.56 13.46
C MET A 519 -4.73 -15.04 13.58
N CYS A 520 -5.96 -14.54 13.72
CA CYS A 520 -6.20 -13.11 13.94
C CYS A 520 -5.54 -12.59 15.23
N LEU A 521 -5.71 -13.31 16.34
CA LEU A 521 -5.08 -12.95 17.62
C LEU A 521 -3.56 -13.16 17.57
N GLY A 522 -3.10 -14.18 16.84
CA GLY A 522 -1.69 -14.46 16.58
C GLY A 522 -0.94 -13.32 15.91
N SER A 523 -1.63 -12.52 15.09
CA SER A 523 -1.02 -11.31 14.49
C SER A 523 -0.38 -10.36 15.52
N PHE A 524 -0.88 -10.35 16.77
CA PHE A 524 -0.37 -9.52 17.86
C PHE A 524 0.39 -10.32 18.93
N TYR A 525 -0.11 -11.51 19.31
CA TYR A 525 0.49 -12.28 20.40
C TYR A 525 1.68 -13.13 19.96
N ALA A 526 1.65 -13.68 18.74
CA ALA A 526 2.74 -14.48 18.16
C ALA A 526 3.26 -13.87 16.86
N PRO A 527 3.71 -12.60 16.86
CA PRO A 527 4.18 -11.95 15.66
C PRO A 527 5.52 -12.54 15.23
N THR A 528 5.76 -12.64 13.92
CA THR A 528 7.04 -13.15 13.37
C THR A 528 8.25 -12.36 13.88
N ARG A 529 8.04 -11.09 14.23
CA ARG A 529 9.03 -10.26 14.92
C ARG A 529 8.43 -9.62 16.17
N PRO A 530 9.20 -9.50 17.27
CA PRO A 530 8.71 -8.91 18.48
C PRO A 530 8.23 -7.48 18.25
N LEU A 531 7.07 -7.15 18.83
CA LEU A 531 6.54 -5.80 18.82
C LEU A 531 7.37 -4.91 19.73
N THR A 532 7.40 -3.61 19.42
CA THR A 532 8.00 -2.63 20.33
C THR A 532 7.19 -2.52 21.62
N GLU A 533 7.84 -2.26 22.75
CA GLU A 533 7.19 -2.14 24.07
C GLU A 533 6.04 -1.12 24.06
N VAL A 534 6.22 -0.01 23.34
CA VAL A 534 5.20 1.04 23.19
C VAL A 534 3.91 0.49 22.58
N ILE A 535 4.02 -0.34 21.54
CA ILE A 535 2.89 -0.94 20.84
C ILE A 535 2.21 -1.98 21.73
N VAL A 536 3.00 -2.80 22.44
CA VAL A 536 2.45 -3.79 23.39
C VAL A 536 1.63 -3.09 24.46
N LEU A 537 2.19 -2.08 25.14
CA LEU A 537 1.50 -1.33 26.20
C LEU A 537 0.22 -0.64 25.70
N THR A 538 0.24 -0.13 24.47
CA THR A 538 -0.90 0.61 23.90
C THR A 538 -2.06 -0.31 23.54
N TYR A 539 -1.79 -1.50 22.97
CA TYR A 539 -2.81 -2.34 22.36
C TYR A 539 -3.12 -3.64 23.13
N ARG A 540 -2.34 -3.99 24.16
CA ARG A 540 -2.55 -5.19 25.00
C ARG A 540 -3.97 -5.25 25.56
N ASP A 541 -4.46 -4.20 26.21
CA ASP A 541 -5.78 -4.24 26.89
C ASP A 541 -6.96 -4.37 25.90
N PRO A 542 -7.02 -3.62 24.78
CA PRO A 542 -8.01 -3.86 23.74
C PRO A 542 -8.02 -5.30 23.22
N ILE A 543 -6.85 -5.90 22.98
CA ILE A 543 -6.72 -7.22 22.37
C ILE A 543 -6.99 -8.32 23.40
N SER A 544 -6.59 -8.15 24.65
CA SER A 544 -6.91 -9.05 25.77
C SER A 544 -8.43 -9.20 25.96
N ARG A 545 -9.18 -8.11 25.81
CA ARG A 545 -10.66 -8.18 25.83
C ARG A 545 -11.23 -9.01 24.68
N LEU A 546 -10.60 -9.02 23.51
CA LEU A 546 -11.02 -9.87 22.40
C LEU A 546 -10.66 -11.33 22.67
N ALA A 547 -9.45 -11.61 23.16
CA ALA A 547 -9.04 -12.96 23.55
C ALA A 547 -9.96 -13.56 24.62
N ARG A 548 -10.32 -12.78 25.66
CA ARG A 548 -11.35 -13.19 26.64
C ARG A 548 -12.71 -13.45 26.02
N ARG A 549 -13.15 -12.66 25.04
CA ARG A 549 -14.42 -12.92 24.33
C ARG A 549 -14.36 -14.22 23.54
N PHE A 550 -13.23 -14.52 22.91
CA PHE A 550 -13.02 -15.78 22.19
C PHE A 550 -13.04 -16.97 23.16
N PHE A 551 -12.35 -16.86 24.29
CA PHE A 551 -12.37 -17.86 25.36
C PHE A 551 -13.79 -18.26 25.77
N HIS A 552 -14.64 -17.28 26.10
CA HIS A 552 -16.04 -17.57 26.46
C HIS A 552 -16.85 -18.12 25.30
N HIS A 553 -16.47 -17.80 24.05
CA HIS A 553 -17.08 -18.41 22.88
C HIS A 553 -16.74 -19.89 22.79
N LEU A 554 -15.47 -20.28 22.99
CA LEU A 554 -15.03 -21.67 23.03
C LEU A 554 -15.78 -22.47 24.11
N LEU A 555 -15.93 -21.91 25.31
CA LEU A 555 -16.68 -22.53 26.39
C LEU A 555 -18.14 -22.83 26.03
N ARG A 556 -18.81 -21.91 25.32
CA ARG A 556 -20.21 -22.12 24.86
C ARG A 556 -20.35 -23.29 23.89
N TYR A 557 -19.30 -23.62 23.16
CA TYR A 557 -19.26 -24.76 22.22
C TYR A 557 -18.52 -25.97 22.81
N GLN A 558 -18.26 -25.99 24.12
CA GLN A 558 -17.59 -27.08 24.85
C GLN A 558 -16.21 -27.44 24.28
N ARG A 559 -15.50 -26.47 23.70
CA ARG A 559 -14.12 -26.63 23.20
C ARG A 559 -13.12 -26.41 24.34
N PHE A 560 -13.19 -27.26 25.36
CA PHE A 560 -12.46 -27.08 26.62
C PHE A 560 -10.95 -27.06 26.49
N GLU A 561 -10.39 -27.96 25.67
CA GLU A 561 -8.94 -28.06 25.45
C GLU A 561 -8.36 -26.73 24.94
N LYS A 562 -8.97 -26.18 23.90
CA LYS A 562 -8.57 -24.91 23.29
C LYS A 562 -8.82 -23.71 24.22
N ALA A 563 -9.93 -23.72 24.94
CA ALA A 563 -10.20 -22.70 25.96
C ALA A 563 -9.15 -22.73 27.08
N PHE A 564 -8.72 -23.92 27.49
CA PHE A 564 -7.68 -24.11 28.50
C PHE A 564 -6.33 -23.59 28.02
N LEU A 565 -5.91 -23.92 26.80
CA LEU A 565 -4.67 -23.37 26.21
C LEU A 565 -4.69 -21.85 26.14
N LEU A 566 -5.80 -21.27 25.64
CA LEU A 566 -5.95 -19.82 25.59
C LEU A 566 -5.94 -19.17 26.98
N ALA A 567 -6.45 -19.85 28.02
CA ALA A 567 -6.38 -19.36 29.40
C ALA A 567 -4.94 -19.40 29.95
N VAL A 568 -4.14 -20.40 29.57
CA VAL A 568 -2.70 -20.45 29.87
C VAL A 568 -1.99 -19.27 29.23
N ASP A 569 -2.23 -19.03 27.94
CA ASP A 569 -1.61 -17.91 27.21
C ASP A 569 -2.00 -16.54 27.80
N ILE A 570 -3.26 -16.35 28.18
CA ILE A 570 -3.70 -15.09 28.82
C ILE A 570 -3.16 -14.95 30.25
N GLY A 571 -2.87 -16.07 30.92
CA GLY A 571 -2.30 -16.10 32.28
C GLY A 571 -3.24 -15.56 33.35
N ALA A 572 -4.55 -15.76 33.23
CA ALA A 572 -5.53 -15.16 34.14
C ALA A 572 -6.36 -16.19 34.91
N ARG A 573 -6.33 -16.06 36.24
CA ARG A 573 -6.98 -16.96 37.21
C ARG A 573 -8.49 -17.09 37.02
N ASP A 574 -9.17 -15.99 36.71
CA ASP A 574 -10.62 -15.94 36.48
C ASP A 574 -11.04 -16.94 35.39
N LEU A 575 -10.30 -17.00 34.30
CA LEU A 575 -10.60 -17.89 33.17
C LEU A 575 -10.51 -19.37 33.57
N PHE A 576 -9.50 -19.76 34.36
CA PHE A 576 -9.39 -21.14 34.84
C PHE A 576 -10.52 -21.52 35.79
N MET A 577 -10.99 -20.60 36.63
CA MET A 577 -12.14 -20.83 37.49
C MET A 577 -13.43 -20.98 36.68
N ASP A 578 -13.59 -20.24 35.58
CA ASP A 578 -14.73 -20.39 34.66
C ASP A 578 -14.73 -21.77 33.98
N ILE A 579 -13.55 -22.29 33.58
CA ILE A 579 -13.43 -23.69 33.09
C ILE A 579 -13.84 -24.68 34.19
N HIS A 580 -13.34 -24.49 35.42
CA HIS A 580 -13.60 -25.40 36.53
C HIS A 580 -15.10 -25.60 36.80
N TYR A 581 -15.85 -24.50 36.92
CA TYR A 581 -17.29 -24.59 37.16
C TYR A 581 -18.05 -25.21 35.99
N LEU A 582 -17.72 -24.84 34.75
CA LEU A 582 -18.40 -25.38 33.58
C LEU A 582 -18.08 -26.87 33.34
N ALA A 583 -16.84 -27.28 33.61
CA ALA A 583 -16.43 -28.69 33.55
C ALA A 583 -17.11 -29.54 34.63
N LEU A 584 -17.30 -29.00 35.84
CA LEU A 584 -18.09 -29.65 36.90
C LEU A 584 -19.54 -29.86 36.47
N ASP A 585 -20.17 -28.83 35.89
CA ASP A 585 -21.56 -28.89 35.43
C ASP A 585 -21.76 -29.92 34.30
N ASN A 586 -20.74 -30.10 33.44
CA ASN A 586 -20.75 -31.09 32.36
C ASN A 586 -20.27 -32.50 32.80
N GLY A 587 -19.85 -32.67 34.06
CA GLY A 587 -19.38 -33.96 34.59
C GLY A 587 -17.91 -34.30 34.29
N GLU A 588 -17.13 -33.38 33.72
CA GLU A 588 -15.71 -33.53 33.43
C GLU A 588 -14.82 -33.21 34.66
N THR A 589 -14.89 -34.06 35.68
CA THR A 589 -14.18 -33.87 36.96
C THR A 589 -12.65 -33.77 36.83
N ALA A 590 -12.05 -34.49 35.89
CA ALA A 590 -10.61 -34.47 35.66
C ALA A 590 -10.12 -33.09 35.16
N LEU A 591 -10.82 -32.51 34.18
CA LEU A 591 -10.52 -31.17 33.68
C LEU A 591 -10.75 -30.11 34.76
N ALA A 592 -11.83 -30.24 35.54
CA ALA A 592 -12.14 -29.33 36.62
C ALA A 592 -11.03 -29.28 37.68
N ASP A 593 -10.49 -30.43 38.09
CA ASP A 593 -9.39 -30.49 39.05
C ASP A 593 -8.10 -29.86 38.52
N VAL A 594 -7.77 -30.11 37.25
CA VAL A 594 -6.60 -29.51 36.59
C VAL A 594 -6.74 -27.99 36.50
N ALA A 595 -7.92 -27.48 36.10
CA ALA A 595 -8.19 -26.05 35.99
C ALA A 595 -8.09 -25.34 37.36
N ARG A 596 -8.63 -25.93 38.43
CA ARG A 596 -8.49 -25.40 39.79
C ARG A 596 -7.04 -25.33 40.24
N LYS A 597 -6.27 -26.40 40.02
CA LYS A 597 -4.86 -26.42 40.39
C LYS A 597 -4.06 -25.33 39.66
N LYS A 598 -4.33 -25.12 38.37
CA LYS A 598 -3.69 -24.03 37.60
C LYS A 598 -4.10 -22.64 38.07
N ALA A 599 -5.36 -22.45 38.45
CA ALA A 599 -5.82 -21.19 39.05
C ALA A 599 -5.07 -20.85 40.35
N GLU A 600 -4.81 -21.86 41.18
CA GLU A 600 -4.03 -21.73 42.43
C GLU A 600 -2.54 -21.44 42.17
N GLU A 601 -1.94 -22.07 41.15
CA GLU A 601 -0.55 -21.82 40.72
C GLU A 601 -0.34 -20.35 40.31
N ILE A 602 -1.24 -19.78 39.50
CA ILE A 602 -1.18 -18.37 39.07
C ILE A 602 -1.36 -17.41 40.26
N GLU A 603 -2.24 -17.76 41.21
CA GLU A 603 -2.44 -16.98 42.44
C GLU A 603 -1.15 -16.93 43.28
N LEU A 604 -0.45 -18.06 43.40
CA LEU A 604 0.83 -18.15 44.10
C LEU A 604 1.94 -17.35 43.40
N GLU A 605 2.03 -17.41 42.07
CA GLU A 605 3.02 -16.66 41.28
C GLU A 605 2.81 -15.14 41.39
N SER A 606 1.55 -14.68 41.34
CA SER A 606 1.23 -13.26 41.51
C SER A 606 1.65 -12.71 42.88
N VAL A 607 1.46 -13.49 43.95
CA VAL A 607 1.83 -13.12 45.32
C VAL A 607 3.36 -13.07 45.51
N THR A 608 4.12 -13.92 44.81
CA THR A 608 5.59 -13.90 44.88
C THR A 608 6.24 -12.76 44.09
N THR A 609 5.59 -12.29 43.02
CA THR A 609 6.10 -11.19 42.19
C THR A 609 5.94 -9.84 42.90
N ASP A 610 4.81 -9.64 43.58
CA ASP A 610 4.57 -8.44 44.40
C ASP A 610 5.51 -8.33 45.61
N GLN A 611 5.94 -9.46 46.20
CA GLN A 611 6.89 -9.47 47.32
C GLN A 611 8.33 -9.12 46.92
N SER A 612 8.66 -9.12 45.62
CA SER A 612 10.01 -8.78 45.14
C SER A 612 10.21 -7.28 44.83
N ASN A 613 9.14 -6.48 44.85
CA ASN A 613 9.17 -5.05 44.59
C ASN A 613 9.02 -4.17 45.85
N GLU A 614 8.87 -4.77 47.04
CA GLU A 614 8.87 -4.08 48.34
C GLU A 614 10.29 -3.85 48.91
N GLY A 615 11.26 -3.62 48.03
CA GLY A 615 12.68 -3.54 48.35
C GLY A 615 13.37 -2.24 47.96
N PHE A 616 12.68 -1.10 47.91
CA PHE A 616 13.33 0.21 47.85
C PHE A 616 12.63 1.18 48.82
N GLU A 617 13.34 1.48 49.91
CA GLU A 617 12.94 2.42 50.95
C GLU A 617 12.62 3.81 50.37
N GLU A 618 11.43 4.32 50.71
CA GLU A 618 11.04 5.72 50.58
C GLU A 618 11.97 6.63 51.40
N GLY A 619 12.54 7.63 50.73
CA GLY A 619 13.04 8.85 51.36
C GLY A 619 12.03 9.98 51.17
N ASP A 620 11.40 10.39 52.27
CA ASP A 620 10.53 11.55 52.45
C ASP A 620 10.84 12.77 51.56
N ILE A 621 9.84 13.26 50.81
CA ILE A 621 9.59 14.70 50.67
C ILE A 621 8.07 14.95 50.61
N ASN A 622 7.58 15.63 51.64
CA ASN A 622 6.24 16.22 51.80
C ASN A 622 5.72 16.96 50.56
N GLU A 623 4.43 16.85 50.27
CA GLU A 623 3.56 18.01 50.04
C GLU A 623 2.07 17.63 50.14
N GLU A 624 1.39 18.24 51.12
CA GLU A 624 -0.06 18.19 51.32
C GLU A 624 -0.78 18.92 50.17
N LEU A 625 -1.73 18.24 49.52
CA LEU A 625 -2.74 18.88 48.66
C LEU A 625 -4.12 18.69 49.27
N SER A 626 -4.61 19.74 49.91
CA SER A 626 -6.02 19.93 50.24
C SER A 626 -6.75 20.52 49.03
N GLU A 627 -7.88 19.90 48.69
CA GLU A 627 -8.91 20.47 47.81
C GLU A 627 -9.42 21.80 48.37
N ASP A 628 -9.35 22.88 47.59
CA ASP A 628 -10.44 23.87 47.53
C ASP A 628 -10.27 24.91 46.40
N GLN A 629 -11.42 25.29 45.85
CA GLN A 629 -11.72 26.56 45.15
C GLN A 629 -11.31 26.72 43.67
N LEU A 630 -12.26 26.36 42.80
CA LEU A 630 -12.60 27.12 41.60
C LEU A 630 -13.49 28.31 41.99
N ASP A 631 -12.97 29.54 41.94
CA ASP A 631 -13.65 30.62 41.21
C ASP A 631 -12.83 31.92 41.11
N SER A 632 -13.00 32.58 39.96
CA SER A 632 -12.72 33.98 39.67
C SER A 632 -11.26 34.42 39.52
N MET A 633 -10.91 34.96 38.35
CA MET A 633 -10.91 36.42 38.12
C MET A 633 -10.38 36.74 36.72
N GLN A 634 -11.23 37.39 35.92
CA GLN A 634 -10.80 38.25 34.81
C GLN A 634 -10.15 39.51 35.38
N ASN A 635 -9.09 40.02 34.74
CA ASN A 635 -9.04 41.42 34.29
C ASN A 635 -7.83 41.73 33.38
N GLY A 636 -8.14 42.18 32.16
CA GLY A 636 -7.99 43.60 31.82
C GLY A 636 -6.73 44.10 31.09
N HIS A 637 -6.94 44.49 29.82
CA HIS A 637 -6.46 45.71 29.08
C HIS A 637 -6.02 45.35 27.65
N GLY A 638 -6.43 46.00 26.56
CA GLY A 638 -7.35 47.11 26.31
C GLY A 638 -7.26 47.61 24.85
N ALA A 639 -8.28 48.38 24.43
CA ALA A 639 -8.30 49.47 23.46
C ALA A 639 -9.18 49.34 22.18
N GLU A 640 -9.95 50.43 21.98
CA GLU A 640 -10.65 50.95 20.78
C GLU A 640 -12.13 50.58 20.53
N GLY A 641 -13.01 51.31 21.23
CA GLY A 641 -13.76 52.46 20.68
C GLY A 641 -14.83 52.23 19.60
N GLY A 642 -16.11 52.44 19.95
CA GLY A 642 -17.18 52.67 18.98
C GLY A 642 -18.60 52.54 19.55
N GLU A 643 -19.26 53.68 19.79
CA GLU A 643 -20.51 53.85 20.52
C GLU A 643 -21.82 53.35 19.85
N HIS A 644 -22.69 52.82 20.71
CA HIS A 644 -24.15 53.01 20.85
C HIS A 644 -25.11 53.12 19.63
N LYS A 645 -26.17 52.29 19.66
CA LYS A 645 -27.53 52.65 20.17
C LYS A 645 -28.55 51.52 20.01
N GLY A 646 -29.39 51.32 21.04
CA GLY A 646 -30.83 51.09 20.80
C GLY A 646 -31.51 49.83 21.36
N ARG A 647 -31.90 49.89 22.64
CA ARG A 647 -33.08 49.28 23.31
C ARG A 647 -34.12 48.55 22.43
N ARG A 648 -34.64 47.41 22.93
CA ARG A 648 -36.00 47.29 23.53
C ARG A 648 -36.22 45.93 24.22
N TYR A 649 -36.60 46.01 25.50
CA TYR A 649 -37.30 44.96 26.24
C TYR A 649 -38.79 44.99 25.88
N LEU A 650 -39.48 43.84 25.94
CA LEU A 650 -40.73 43.64 26.69
C LEU A 650 -41.01 42.14 26.84
N SER A 651 -41.56 41.80 28.01
CA SER A 651 -41.79 40.47 28.59
C SER A 651 -43.30 40.08 28.48
N PRO A 652 -43.86 39.06 29.19
CA PRO A 652 -44.55 37.93 28.56
C PRO A 652 -46.03 37.76 29.00
N ALA A 653 -46.63 36.63 28.58
CA ALA A 653 -47.93 36.01 28.99
C ALA A 653 -49.16 36.44 28.16
N GLN A 654 -50.10 35.57 27.72
CA GLN A 654 -50.37 34.16 28.01
C GLN A 654 -51.47 33.58 27.07
N ARG A 655 -51.44 32.24 26.86
CA ARG A 655 -52.54 31.27 26.53
C ARG A 655 -53.05 31.23 25.07
N ARG A 656 -53.30 30.07 24.41
CA ARG A 656 -53.44 28.65 24.83
C ARG A 656 -53.46 27.69 23.60
N MET A 657 -52.89 26.48 23.80
CA MET A 657 -53.19 25.15 23.18
C MET A 657 -52.84 24.92 21.68
N GLN A 658 -52.22 23.82 21.23
CA GLN A 658 -52.19 22.41 21.67
C GLN A 658 -50.77 21.79 21.61
N LYS A 659 -50.47 20.88 22.56
CA LYS A 659 -49.29 20.00 22.65
C LYS A 659 -49.76 18.55 22.49
N HIS A 660 -49.02 17.74 21.75
CA HIS A 660 -49.00 16.28 21.90
C HIS A 660 -47.54 15.82 22.01
N ARG A 661 -47.20 15.21 23.15
CA ARG A 661 -46.07 14.31 23.44
C ARG A 661 -46.66 13.21 24.32
N PRO A 662 -46.17 11.98 24.24
CA PRO A 662 -45.84 11.23 25.47
C PRO A 662 -44.38 10.78 25.42
N GLU A 663 -43.55 11.14 26.40
CA GLU A 663 -43.32 10.47 27.70
C GLU A 663 -42.14 9.50 27.61
N GLU A 664 -40.99 9.99 28.08
CA GLU A 664 -39.87 9.20 28.60
C GLU A 664 -40.10 9.02 30.10
N GLN A 665 -39.95 7.80 30.60
CA GLN A 665 -39.68 7.52 32.01
C GLN A 665 -38.80 6.29 32.15
N ASP A 666 -37.87 6.40 33.08
CA ASP A 666 -36.79 5.49 33.43
C ASP A 666 -37.21 4.17 34.09
N ASN A 667 -36.26 3.24 34.01
CA ASN A 667 -35.96 2.08 34.87
C ASN A 667 -36.88 0.84 34.80
N ILE A 668 -36.26 -0.29 34.45
CA ILE A 668 -36.12 -1.48 35.31
C ILE A 668 -35.10 -2.45 34.67
N SER A 669 -34.12 -2.85 35.48
CA SER A 669 -33.22 -3.98 35.30
C SER A 669 -34.01 -5.27 35.09
N GLN A 670 -33.71 -6.04 34.05
CA GLN A 670 -34.04 -7.47 34.05
C GLN A 670 -33.06 -8.25 33.18
N ALA A 671 -32.35 -9.15 33.85
CA ALA A 671 -31.60 -10.25 33.27
C ALA A 671 -32.50 -11.02 32.30
N THR A 672 -31.98 -11.37 31.14
CA THR A 672 -32.63 -12.33 30.25
C THR A 672 -32.01 -13.69 30.51
N ASP A 673 -32.88 -14.59 30.97
CA ASP A 673 -32.61 -15.98 31.34
C ASP A 673 -31.90 -16.74 30.21
N ILE A 674 -30.86 -17.45 30.62
CA ILE A 674 -30.14 -18.46 29.85
C ILE A 674 -30.91 -19.78 30.03
N SER A 675 -31.97 -19.98 29.27
CA SER A 675 -32.58 -21.29 29.10
C SER A 675 -33.43 -21.27 27.85
N ASP A 676 -32.89 -21.79 26.74
CA ASP A 676 -33.63 -22.46 25.65
C ASP A 676 -32.84 -22.39 24.35
N TYR A 677 -31.79 -23.22 24.23
CA TYR A 677 -31.39 -23.76 22.93
C TYR A 677 -30.89 -25.20 23.11
N PRO A 678 -31.30 -26.17 22.28
CA PRO A 678 -30.94 -27.57 22.46
C PRO A 678 -29.48 -27.82 22.06
N TYR A 679 -28.75 -28.52 22.92
CA TYR A 679 -27.42 -29.06 22.66
C TYR A 679 -27.48 -30.19 21.61
N PRO A 680 -26.60 -30.23 20.59
CA PRO A 680 -26.37 -31.43 19.79
C PRO A 680 -25.45 -32.39 20.56
N GLU A 681 -25.87 -33.65 20.68
CA GLU A 681 -25.04 -34.74 21.19
C GLU A 681 -24.05 -35.19 20.10
N GLU A 682 -22.75 -35.04 20.35
CA GLU A 682 -21.72 -35.87 19.72
C GLU A 682 -20.81 -36.45 20.83
N GLU A 683 -20.69 -37.77 20.84
CA GLU A 683 -19.91 -38.57 21.80
C GLU A 683 -18.40 -38.51 21.50
N GLY A 684 -17.58 -38.30 22.53
CA GLY A 684 -16.15 -38.69 22.52
C GLY A 684 -15.20 -37.74 23.26
N GLY A 685 -15.19 -37.79 24.61
CA GLY A 685 -14.14 -37.15 25.42
C GLY A 685 -12.83 -37.97 25.41
N LEU A 686 -11.68 -37.28 25.35
CA LEU A 686 -10.35 -37.88 25.34
C LEU A 686 -9.82 -38.17 26.77
N PRO A 687 -8.87 -39.12 26.93
CA PRO A 687 -8.34 -39.50 28.24
C PRO A 687 -7.41 -38.44 28.88
N PRO A 688 -7.33 -38.40 30.23
CA PRO A 688 -6.55 -37.42 31.02
C PRO A 688 -5.06 -37.28 30.67
N GLU A 689 -4.48 -38.32 30.10
CA GLU A 689 -3.05 -38.42 29.77
C GLU A 689 -2.65 -37.48 28.62
N MET A 690 -3.57 -37.15 27.71
CA MET A 690 -3.31 -36.18 26.63
C MET A 690 -3.20 -34.74 27.14
N TYR A 691 -4.01 -34.35 28.13
CA TYR A 691 -3.90 -33.04 28.78
C TYR A 691 -2.61 -32.91 29.59
N THR A 692 -2.11 -34.03 30.11
CA THR A 692 -0.86 -34.08 30.87
C THR A 692 0.37 -34.03 29.95
N ALA A 693 0.27 -34.56 28.73
CA ALA A 693 1.33 -34.51 27.73
C ALA A 693 1.58 -33.09 27.20
N ALA A 694 0.52 -32.30 26.98
CA ALA A 694 0.63 -30.88 26.62
C ALA A 694 1.29 -30.00 27.72
N LEU A 695 1.40 -30.51 28.94
CA LEU A 695 2.05 -29.85 30.08
C LEU A 695 3.54 -30.21 30.23
N LEU A 696 4.07 -31.14 29.43
CA LEU A 696 5.42 -31.71 29.59
C LEU A 696 6.42 -31.32 28.48
N GLU A 697 6.00 -30.62 27.43
CA GLU A 697 6.94 -30.01 26.47
C GLU A 697 7.57 -28.76 27.08
N ASP A 698 8.86 -28.84 27.39
CA ASP A 698 9.66 -27.78 28.00
C ASP A 698 9.95 -26.63 26.99
N PRO A 699 9.58 -25.37 27.25
CA PRO A 699 9.69 -24.28 26.27
C PRO A 699 11.11 -23.75 25.99
N MET A 700 12.17 -24.32 26.57
CA MET A 700 13.51 -23.67 26.64
C MET A 700 14.73 -24.48 26.16
N SER A 701 14.57 -25.65 25.54
CA SER A 701 15.74 -26.38 25.03
C SER A 701 16.14 -25.96 23.61
N TRP A 702 17.14 -25.08 23.49
CA TRP A 702 17.88 -24.88 22.24
C TRP A 702 18.82 -26.08 22.00
N PRO A 703 18.97 -26.59 20.76
CA PRO A 703 19.99 -27.60 20.47
C PRO A 703 21.37 -26.94 20.50
N HIS A 704 22.16 -27.28 21.51
CA HIS A 704 23.58 -26.95 21.54
C HIS A 704 24.36 -27.98 20.71
N ASP A 705 24.79 -27.57 19.53
CA ASP A 705 25.94 -28.19 18.87
C ASP A 705 27.19 -28.01 19.75
N GLN A 706 27.91 -29.11 20.01
CA GLN A 706 29.32 -29.07 20.35
C GLN A 706 30.09 -30.11 19.54
N GLU A 707 30.98 -29.59 18.69
CA GLU A 707 32.08 -30.31 18.04
C GLU A 707 32.98 -31.00 19.08
N ASN A 708 33.20 -32.32 18.96
CA ASN A 708 34.51 -32.85 18.59
C ASN A 708 34.57 -34.39 18.50
N MET A 709 35.24 -34.84 17.42
CA MET A 709 36.09 -36.03 17.28
C MET A 709 35.45 -37.42 17.13
N ALA A 710 35.35 -37.80 15.85
CA ALA A 710 36.11 -38.88 15.21
C ALA A 710 35.79 -40.38 15.48
N GLU A 711 35.82 -41.09 14.33
CA GLU A 711 36.02 -42.52 14.09
C GLU A 711 34.83 -43.51 14.22
N GLY A 712 34.46 -44.06 13.05
CA GLY A 712 34.28 -45.52 12.93
C GLY A 712 32.90 -46.04 12.51
N GLY A 713 32.76 -46.35 11.21
CA GLY A 713 32.40 -47.70 10.75
C GLY A 713 30.93 -48.17 10.71
N SER A 714 30.55 -48.60 9.51
CA SER A 714 29.69 -49.75 9.11
C SER A 714 28.17 -49.72 9.33
N ASP A 715 27.47 -49.68 8.18
CA ASP A 715 26.53 -50.67 7.60
C ASP A 715 25.28 -51.19 8.38
N GLU A 716 24.24 -51.38 7.55
CA GLU A 716 23.04 -52.26 7.65
C GLU A 716 21.68 -51.67 8.13
N ASP A 717 20.86 -51.33 7.12
CA ASP A 717 19.55 -51.92 6.72
C ASP A 717 18.32 -52.05 7.66
N GLU A 718 17.16 -51.78 7.02
CA GLU A 718 15.76 -52.19 7.28
C GLU A 718 15.05 -51.53 8.50
N ASP A 719 13.85 -50.93 8.45
CA ASP A 719 12.59 -51.36 7.82
C ASP A 719 11.52 -50.23 7.84
N ASP A 720 10.65 -50.22 6.83
CA ASP A 720 9.41 -49.43 6.71
C ASP A 720 8.29 -49.94 7.64
N VAL A 721 7.64 -49.08 8.42
CA VAL A 721 6.23 -49.27 8.84
C VAL A 721 5.50 -47.92 8.99
N ASP A 722 4.45 -47.76 8.19
CA ASP A 722 3.35 -46.79 8.26
C ASP A 722 2.94 -46.40 9.69
N LYS A 723 2.94 -45.09 9.99
CA LYS A 723 1.99 -44.46 10.91
C LYS A 723 1.68 -43.02 10.46
N THR A 724 0.56 -42.90 9.75
CA THR A 724 -0.20 -41.66 9.65
C THR A 724 -0.75 -41.30 11.03
N ALA A 725 -0.03 -40.45 11.77
CA ALA A 725 -0.56 -39.72 12.91
C ALA A 725 -0.56 -38.24 12.56
N SER A 726 -1.75 -37.67 12.45
CA SER A 726 -1.98 -36.23 12.31
C SER A 726 -1.44 -35.52 13.54
N THR A 727 -0.24 -34.96 13.44
CA THR A 727 0.31 -34.01 14.40
C THR A 727 -0.53 -32.74 14.35
N LEU A 728 -1.23 -32.45 15.45
CA LEU A 728 -1.81 -31.15 15.74
C LEU A 728 -0.65 -30.15 15.88
N GLU A 729 -0.60 -29.14 15.01
CA GLU A 729 0.32 -28.01 15.19
C GLU A 729 -0.17 -27.18 16.38
N VAL A 730 0.64 -27.15 17.44
CA VAL A 730 0.45 -26.34 18.64
C VAL A 730 0.98 -24.93 18.34
N ILE A 731 0.09 -23.93 18.38
CA ILE A 731 0.50 -22.51 18.34
C ILE A 731 0.48 -22.00 19.78
N HIS A 732 1.66 -21.85 20.38
CA HIS A 732 1.85 -21.15 21.65
C HIS A 732 1.91 -19.63 21.41
N PHE A 733 1.15 -18.84 22.18
CA PHE A 733 1.12 -17.39 22.01
C PHE A 733 2.27 -16.64 22.72
N GLY A 734 3.28 -17.33 23.24
CA GLY A 734 4.55 -16.74 23.68
C GLY A 734 4.42 -15.57 24.68
N LEU A 735 3.40 -15.60 25.53
CA LEU A 735 3.18 -14.59 26.56
C LEU A 735 3.89 -15.00 27.85
N VAL A 736 5.00 -14.33 28.16
CA VAL A 736 5.50 -14.15 29.53
C VAL A 736 5.69 -12.66 29.75
#